data_AF-A0A370XDS4-F1
#
_entry.id   AF-A0A370XDS4-F1
#
_cell.length_a   1.000
_cell.length_b   1.000
_cell.length_c   1.000
_cell.angle_alpha   90.00
_cell.angle_beta   90.00
_cell.angle_gamma   90.00
#
_symmetry.space_group_name_H-M   'P 1'
#
loop_
_entity.id
_entity.type
_entity.pdbx_description
1 polymer ?
#
loop_
_entity_poly.entity_id
_entity_poly.type
_entity_poly.pdbx_seq_one_letter_code
_entity_poly.pdbx_strand_id
1 'polypeptide(L)'
;MSIEKTTRHTAYLHRAKTALCVLLSLYGVSECAWGQATAPAATDPATLLALARTERAAGQRVDALAHCQDVLARWPDNQDARQLNVQLLAELGASARAEELVSALPDPSARMRVRADYDAHEVRWARGEPADAHHPYQEADKAAADIARLANDPSAPADIRLRARLDMLTVLDQADRAGEVLALYESMKKEGVQLPSYAEQAVADAMMQKHRPSEAIALYEDSIRRDPGPYDPSETDPRIGLASAYLAAGRTRDALKTIDADAASEPRWLHLRNVRGNTQNQRKVDADINAATVHQDEGLLEDAYKRLAALCAEAPGNADIRRDLAMAELARGWPRRALDTLKIADTVDERDANAALDQAEAHRTLYDYAATQADLAQAQQEAGRSGRVQDAQAAWDRETGWQFDLTHDNGRGNSPDFGDRDQETQATLASPLIGDHWRVLTLAQYATAALPEGNVARERAGLGLQGYFHGIEFYLQALPSADRFVHRTAVETGFNWSISDHWSWSTDWSSAGNDVPLRAQYYGITGNTFSTAVQWRASELTSARLAVYRDRFSDGNLRQGWLANVIQRLHTGANFTWDGGVEIGGSHNSETDRPYFNPSEDRSYALTSTLQNVLSQYDERSWTERLDLSVGQYAERHYATGLMVSARYGQVFQPKAGLRFGWGLGWHYQPYDGRHESRLVLDLTMHWGE
;
A
#
# COMPACT_ATOMS: atom_id res chain seq x y z
N MET A 1 13.57 6.35 43.73
CA MET A 1 14.38 5.26 44.29
C MET A 1 13.53 4.32 45.16
N SER A 2 12.49 3.70 44.59
CA SER A 2 11.75 2.57 45.19
C SER A 2 10.80 1.88 44.18
N ILE A 3 11.10 1.96 42.87
CA ILE A 3 10.28 1.35 41.80
C ILE A 3 11.12 0.37 40.96
N GLU A 4 12.45 0.47 40.94
CA GLU A 4 13.34 -0.48 40.24
C GLU A 4 13.50 -1.86 40.91
N LYS A 5 13.08 -2.03 42.17
CA LYS A 5 13.15 -3.34 42.85
C LYS A 5 11.96 -4.24 42.54
N THR A 6 10.84 -3.69 42.09
CA THR A 6 9.61 -4.46 41.84
C THR A 6 9.61 -5.09 40.45
N THR A 7 10.17 -4.40 39.45
CA THR A 7 10.29 -4.88 38.05
C THR A 7 11.32 -6.00 37.87
N ARG A 8 12.39 -6.02 38.68
CA ARG A 8 13.35 -7.16 38.66
C ARG A 8 12.78 -8.42 39.29
N HIS A 9 11.84 -8.31 40.24
CA HIS A 9 11.19 -9.49 40.83
C HIS A 9 10.14 -10.12 39.91
N THR A 10 9.37 -9.33 39.15
CA THR A 10 8.41 -9.84 38.16
C THR A 10 9.08 -10.51 36.96
N ALA A 11 10.23 -10.01 36.49
CA ALA A 11 11.01 -10.65 35.43
C ALA A 11 11.64 -12.00 35.85
N TYR A 12 12.09 -12.11 37.10
CA TYR A 12 12.57 -13.39 37.66
C TYR A 12 11.42 -14.38 37.90
N LEU A 13 10.24 -13.91 38.31
CA LEU A 13 9.04 -14.74 38.45
C LEU A 13 8.49 -15.21 37.11
N HIS A 14 8.60 -14.42 36.04
CA HIS A 14 8.22 -14.85 34.69
C HIS A 14 9.21 -15.86 34.13
N ARG A 15 10.53 -15.63 34.23
CA ARG A 15 11.56 -16.62 33.81
C ARG A 15 11.51 -17.90 34.64
N ALA A 16 11.18 -17.82 35.92
CA ALA A 16 10.94 -19.00 36.75
C ALA A 16 9.64 -19.72 36.38
N LYS A 17 8.58 -19.01 35.94
CA LYS A 17 7.34 -19.63 35.44
C LYS A 17 7.49 -20.23 34.04
N THR A 18 8.25 -19.64 33.12
CA THR A 18 8.57 -20.27 31.84
C THR A 18 9.53 -21.45 32.02
N ALA A 19 10.52 -21.36 32.92
CA ALA A 19 11.34 -22.52 33.29
C ALA A 19 10.52 -23.62 33.98
N LEU A 20 9.53 -23.26 34.81
CA LEU A 20 8.61 -24.21 35.45
C LEU A 20 7.61 -24.80 34.44
N CYS A 21 7.16 -24.06 33.43
CA CYS A 21 6.28 -24.58 32.38
C CYS A 21 7.05 -25.44 31.36
N VAL A 22 8.33 -25.17 31.11
CA VAL A 22 9.22 -26.04 30.32
C VAL A 22 9.63 -27.28 31.13
N LEU A 23 9.84 -27.13 32.45
CA LEU A 23 10.02 -28.28 33.34
C LEU A 23 8.71 -29.08 33.50
N LEU A 24 7.53 -28.45 33.54
CA LEU A 24 6.24 -29.14 33.63
C LEU A 24 5.78 -29.72 32.29
N SER A 25 6.22 -29.20 31.14
CA SER A 25 6.04 -29.86 29.85
C SER A 25 7.02 -31.02 29.65
N LEU A 26 8.21 -30.96 30.27
CA LEU A 26 9.14 -32.09 30.36
C LEU A 26 8.74 -33.13 31.44
N TYR A 27 7.97 -32.74 32.46
CA TYR A 27 7.42 -33.65 33.48
C TYR A 27 6.00 -34.16 33.16
N GLY A 28 5.28 -33.51 32.23
CA GLY A 28 3.90 -33.83 31.84
C GLY A 28 3.71 -35.10 30.99
N VAL A 29 4.78 -35.83 30.69
CA VAL A 29 4.73 -37.16 30.03
C VAL A 29 5.13 -38.27 31.00
N SER A 30 4.88 -38.08 32.30
CA SER A 30 5.15 -39.11 33.32
C SER A 30 3.94 -39.43 34.21
N GLU A 31 2.76 -39.52 33.61
CA GLU A 31 1.63 -40.27 34.19
C GLU A 31 0.96 -41.16 33.14
N CYS A 32 1.74 -42.10 32.58
CA CYS A 32 1.17 -43.36 32.12
C CYS A 32 1.28 -44.36 33.26
N ALA A 33 0.12 -44.87 33.66
CA ALA A 33 -0.14 -45.93 34.62
C ALA A 33 1.08 -46.80 34.98
N TRP A 34 1.41 -46.85 36.26
CA TRP A 34 2.07 -48.00 36.88
C TRP A 34 1.09 -49.18 36.87
N GLY A 35 0.80 -49.70 35.68
CA GLY A 35 0.52 -51.12 35.55
C GLY A 35 1.86 -51.81 35.79
N GLN A 36 1.95 -52.58 36.87
CA GLN A 36 3.00 -53.59 37.01
C GLN A 36 2.85 -54.60 35.85
N ALA A 37 3.38 -54.24 34.69
CA ALA A 37 3.83 -55.21 33.73
C ALA A 37 5.10 -55.80 34.34
N THR A 38 4.96 -56.99 34.91
CA THR A 38 6.06 -57.92 35.15
C THR A 38 7.09 -57.77 34.02
N ALA A 39 8.30 -57.30 34.32
CA ALA A 39 9.39 -57.30 33.36
C ALA A 39 9.50 -58.71 32.77
N PRO A 40 9.25 -58.91 31.46
CA PRO A 40 9.64 -60.14 30.83
C PRO A 40 11.15 -60.22 30.95
N ALA A 41 11.66 -61.38 31.35
CA ALA A 41 13.07 -61.69 31.35
C ALA A 41 13.71 -61.21 30.04
N ALA A 42 14.85 -60.50 30.17
CA ALA A 42 15.72 -60.02 29.10
C ALA A 42 15.29 -60.44 27.68
N THR A 43 14.38 -59.66 27.08
CA THR A 43 13.97 -59.90 25.69
C THR A 43 15.18 -59.60 24.81
N ASP A 44 15.66 -60.62 24.10
CA ASP A 44 16.77 -60.52 23.14
C ASP A 44 16.53 -59.34 22.17
N PRO A 45 17.54 -58.49 21.87
CA PRO A 45 17.42 -57.37 20.93
C PRO A 45 16.74 -57.74 19.60
N ALA A 46 16.92 -58.97 19.10
CA ALA A 46 16.25 -59.42 17.88
C ALA A 46 14.71 -59.45 18.02
N THR A 47 14.18 -59.77 19.19
CA THR A 47 12.74 -59.83 19.47
C THR A 47 12.12 -58.44 19.52
N LEU A 48 12.80 -57.49 20.18
CA LEU A 48 12.36 -56.09 20.24
C LEU A 48 12.44 -55.41 18.86
N LEU A 49 13.49 -55.69 18.09
CA LEU A 49 13.60 -55.18 16.72
C LEU A 49 12.58 -55.81 15.77
N ALA A 50 12.22 -57.07 15.96
CA ALA A 50 11.12 -57.70 15.21
C ALA A 50 9.78 -57.01 15.50
N LEU A 51 9.49 -56.76 16.78
CA LEU A 51 8.29 -56.03 17.21
C LEU A 51 8.26 -54.61 16.61
N ALA A 52 9.35 -53.85 16.74
CA ALA A 52 9.46 -52.51 16.16
C ALA A 52 9.22 -52.50 14.64
N ARG A 53 9.71 -53.52 13.92
CA ARG A 53 9.45 -53.66 12.47
C ARG A 53 7.98 -53.96 12.17
N THR A 54 7.31 -54.77 12.99
CA THR A 54 5.87 -55.06 12.87
C THR A 54 5.03 -53.80 13.14
N GLU A 55 5.35 -53.05 14.19
CA GLU A 55 4.67 -51.80 14.54
C GLU A 55 4.88 -50.73 13.47
N ARG A 56 6.10 -50.58 12.96
CA ARG A 56 6.38 -49.70 11.81
C ARG A 56 5.51 -50.07 10.60
N ALA A 57 5.42 -51.36 10.28
CA ALA A 57 4.57 -51.84 9.18
C ALA A 57 3.06 -51.60 9.43
N ALA A 58 2.64 -51.58 10.69
CA ALA A 58 1.28 -51.21 11.10
C ALA A 58 1.04 -49.70 11.18
N GLY A 59 2.06 -48.87 10.89
CA GLY A 59 1.99 -47.41 10.97
C GLY A 59 2.21 -46.82 12.37
N GLN A 60 2.46 -47.66 13.38
CA GLN A 60 2.71 -47.30 14.78
C GLN A 60 4.18 -46.86 14.96
N ARG A 61 4.56 -45.77 14.29
CA ARG A 61 5.96 -45.31 14.18
C ARG A 61 6.55 -44.84 15.50
N VAL A 62 5.73 -44.27 16.38
CA VAL A 62 6.17 -43.80 17.71
C VAL A 62 6.50 -44.99 18.63
N ASP A 63 5.64 -46.00 18.65
CA ASP A 63 5.86 -47.23 19.45
C ASP A 63 7.07 -48.01 18.92
N ALA A 64 7.19 -48.12 17.60
CA ALA A 64 8.36 -48.72 16.95
C ALA A 64 9.66 -47.99 17.31
N LEU A 65 9.63 -46.65 17.36
CA LEU A 65 10.79 -45.84 17.74
C LEU A 65 11.17 -46.08 19.21
N ALA A 66 10.19 -46.16 20.11
CA ALA A 66 10.43 -46.44 21.52
C ALA A 66 11.12 -47.79 21.74
N HIS A 67 10.62 -48.86 21.11
CA HIS A 67 11.26 -50.19 21.17
C HIS A 67 12.67 -50.19 20.57
N CYS A 68 12.87 -49.47 19.47
CA CYS A 68 14.19 -49.32 18.84
C CYS A 68 15.18 -48.57 19.76
N GLN A 69 14.73 -47.51 20.43
CA GLN A 69 15.55 -46.73 21.36
C GLN A 69 15.85 -47.49 22.66
N ASP A 70 14.94 -48.34 23.15
CA ASP A 70 15.21 -49.24 24.27
C ASP A 70 16.33 -50.25 23.94
N VAL A 71 16.34 -50.76 22.71
CA VAL A 71 17.46 -51.60 22.22
C VAL A 71 18.76 -50.80 22.20
N LEU A 72 18.76 -49.55 21.72
CA LEU A 72 19.96 -48.71 21.68
C LEU A 72 20.45 -48.27 23.07
N ALA A 73 19.55 -48.13 24.05
CA ALA A 73 19.92 -47.81 25.43
C ALA A 73 20.69 -48.96 26.10
N ARG A 74 20.34 -50.22 25.78
CA ARG A 74 20.96 -51.42 26.34
C ARG A 74 22.11 -51.97 25.49
N TRP A 75 22.04 -51.82 24.17
CA TRP A 75 23.03 -52.26 23.19
C TRP A 75 23.36 -51.12 22.21
N PRO A 76 24.18 -50.15 22.62
CA PRO A 76 24.45 -48.95 21.83
C PRO A 76 25.05 -49.22 20.46
N ASP A 77 25.79 -50.32 20.30
CA ASP A 77 26.50 -50.72 19.07
C ASP A 77 25.69 -51.60 18.12
N ASN A 78 24.42 -51.88 18.43
CA ASN A 78 23.56 -52.68 17.56
C ASN A 78 23.27 -51.93 16.24
N GLN A 79 23.86 -52.38 15.14
CA GLN A 79 23.77 -51.74 13.82
C GLN A 79 22.34 -51.72 13.26
N ASP A 80 21.58 -52.81 13.43
CA ASP A 80 20.19 -52.91 12.98
C ASP A 80 19.30 -51.89 13.71
N ALA A 81 19.51 -51.72 15.01
CA ALA A 81 18.79 -50.74 15.82
C ALA A 81 19.18 -49.30 15.42
N ARG A 82 20.48 -49.03 15.17
CA ARG A 82 20.92 -47.71 14.71
C ARG A 82 20.27 -47.34 13.37
N GLN A 83 20.26 -48.28 12.42
CA GLN A 83 19.64 -48.06 11.10
C GLN A 83 18.12 -47.86 11.21
N LEU A 84 17.42 -48.71 11.96
CA LEU A 84 15.97 -48.60 12.14
C LEU A 84 15.60 -47.31 12.87
N ASN A 85 16.39 -46.88 13.84
CA ASN A 85 16.20 -45.61 14.55
C ASN A 85 16.30 -44.40 13.59
N VAL A 86 17.32 -44.35 12.72
CA VAL A 86 17.43 -43.27 11.72
C VAL A 86 16.22 -43.25 10.78
N GLN A 87 15.80 -44.41 10.29
CA GLN A 87 14.64 -44.51 9.39
C GLN A 87 13.34 -44.06 10.06
N LEU A 88 13.10 -44.48 11.30
CA LEU A 88 11.91 -44.07 12.07
C LEU A 88 11.93 -42.58 12.40
N LEU A 89 13.08 -42.01 12.75
CA LEU A 89 13.22 -40.58 12.97
C LEU A 89 12.91 -39.77 11.71
N ALA A 90 13.42 -40.20 10.55
CA ALA A 90 13.12 -39.56 9.27
C ALA A 90 11.63 -39.66 8.93
N GLU A 91 11.00 -40.82 9.10
CA GLU A 91 9.56 -41.02 8.87
C GLU A 91 8.66 -40.20 9.80
N LEU A 92 9.14 -39.88 11.01
CA LEU A 92 8.43 -39.06 11.99
C LEU A 92 8.70 -37.56 11.82
N GLY A 93 9.51 -37.15 10.84
CA GLY A 93 9.87 -35.75 10.61
C GLY A 93 10.94 -35.18 11.54
N ALA A 94 11.58 -36.01 12.37
CA ALA A 94 12.71 -35.63 13.22
C ALA A 94 14.02 -35.54 12.40
N SER A 95 13.98 -34.79 11.31
CA SER A 95 15.00 -34.79 10.25
C SER A 95 16.37 -34.33 10.75
N ALA A 96 16.46 -33.34 11.63
CA ALA A 96 17.73 -32.90 12.22
C ALA A 96 18.42 -34.03 12.98
N ARG A 97 17.68 -34.76 13.82
CA ARG A 97 18.24 -35.88 14.58
C ARG A 97 18.54 -37.10 13.69
N ALA A 98 17.73 -37.32 12.65
CA ALA A 98 18.01 -38.35 11.66
C ALA A 98 19.30 -38.05 10.89
N GLU A 99 19.53 -36.80 10.52
CA GLU A 99 20.73 -36.33 9.81
C GLU A 99 21.99 -36.45 10.67
N GLU A 100 21.94 -36.07 11.95
CA GLU A 100 23.06 -36.28 12.89
C GLU A 100 23.50 -37.75 12.97
N LEU A 101 22.55 -38.68 12.80
CA LEU A 101 22.76 -40.12 12.91
C LEU A 101 22.90 -40.82 11.55
N VAL A 102 22.90 -40.07 10.43
CA VAL A 102 22.83 -40.60 9.06
C VAL A 102 23.97 -41.53 8.69
N SER A 103 25.14 -41.37 9.33
CA SER A 103 26.32 -42.23 9.15
C SER A 103 26.07 -43.69 9.52
N ALA A 104 25.03 -43.99 10.31
CA ALA A 104 24.62 -45.35 10.64
C ALA A 104 23.97 -46.09 9.46
N LEU A 105 23.51 -45.38 8.41
CA LEU A 105 22.94 -46.00 7.23
C LEU A 105 24.04 -46.46 6.25
N PRO A 106 24.07 -47.75 5.89
CA PRO A 106 25.12 -48.28 5.01
C PRO A 106 24.90 -47.89 3.54
N ASP A 107 23.65 -47.71 3.11
CA ASP A 107 23.30 -47.34 1.75
C ASP A 107 23.49 -45.82 1.51
N PRO A 108 24.36 -45.41 0.55
CA PRO A 108 24.50 -44.01 0.17
C PRO A 108 23.19 -43.35 -0.26
N SER A 109 22.30 -44.07 -0.94
CA SER A 109 21.03 -43.50 -1.42
C SER A 109 20.09 -43.19 -0.26
N ALA A 110 20.02 -44.08 0.74
CA ALA A 110 19.28 -43.85 1.98
C ALA A 110 19.85 -42.65 2.76
N ARG A 111 21.17 -42.47 2.79
CA ARG A 111 21.80 -41.28 3.40
C ARG A 111 21.39 -39.99 2.69
N MET A 112 21.37 -39.99 1.36
CA MET A 112 20.95 -38.82 0.57
C MET A 112 19.46 -38.49 0.78
N ARG A 113 18.60 -39.48 1.01
CA ARG A 113 17.17 -39.23 1.35
C ARG A 113 17.02 -38.52 2.69
N VAL A 114 17.72 -39.00 3.72
CA VAL A 114 17.69 -38.35 5.04
C VAL A 114 18.22 -36.92 4.95
N ARG A 115 19.30 -36.70 4.19
CA ARG A 115 19.82 -35.36 3.92
C ARG A 115 18.80 -34.48 3.21
N ALA A 116 18.13 -35.00 2.18
CA ALA A 116 17.06 -34.29 1.47
C ALA A 116 15.91 -33.88 2.39
N ASP A 117 15.50 -34.78 3.29
CA ASP A 117 14.45 -34.48 4.26
C ASP A 117 14.89 -33.45 5.31
N TYR A 118 16.18 -33.40 5.65
CA TYR A 118 16.76 -32.34 6.48
C TYR A 118 16.80 -31.00 5.75
N ASP A 119 17.35 -30.94 4.55
CA ASP A 119 17.44 -29.71 3.75
C ASP A 119 16.02 -29.14 3.48
N ALA A 120 15.02 -29.99 3.18
CA ALA A 120 13.62 -29.56 3.04
C ALA A 120 13.00 -29.07 4.36
N HIS A 121 13.49 -29.54 5.51
CA HIS A 121 13.07 -29.00 6.81
C HIS A 121 13.71 -27.63 7.06
N GLU A 122 14.99 -27.43 6.67
CA GLU A 122 15.61 -26.10 6.74
C GLU A 122 14.84 -25.07 5.90
N VAL A 123 14.35 -25.45 4.71
CA VAL A 123 13.46 -24.60 3.90
C VAL A 123 12.18 -24.22 4.64
N ARG A 124 11.58 -25.15 5.41
CA ARG A 124 10.40 -24.83 6.23
C ARG A 124 10.74 -23.92 7.41
N TRP A 125 11.88 -24.12 8.06
CA TRP A 125 12.34 -23.26 9.15
C TRP A 125 12.70 -21.85 8.69
N ALA A 126 13.23 -21.70 7.47
CA ALA A 126 13.54 -20.41 6.88
C ALA A 126 12.32 -19.49 6.69
N ARG A 127 11.10 -20.03 6.69
CA ARG A 127 9.86 -19.24 6.69
C ARG A 127 9.54 -18.59 8.05
N GLY A 128 10.13 -19.08 9.13
CA GLY A 128 9.90 -18.57 10.48
C GLY A 128 10.57 -17.21 10.71
N GLU A 129 10.36 -16.66 11.90
CA GLU A 129 11.04 -15.43 12.34
C GLU A 129 12.57 -15.65 12.31
N PRO A 130 13.35 -14.72 11.71
CA PRO A 130 14.79 -14.87 11.62
C PRO A 130 15.45 -14.85 13.00
N ALA A 131 16.50 -15.64 13.22
CA ALA A 131 17.18 -15.67 14.51
C ALA A 131 17.95 -14.37 14.81
N ASP A 132 18.42 -13.70 13.75
CA ASP A 132 18.97 -12.35 13.81
C ASP A 132 18.24 -11.43 12.83
N ALA A 133 17.44 -10.51 13.37
CA ALA A 133 16.69 -9.54 12.59
C ALA A 133 17.56 -8.56 11.77
N HIS A 134 18.88 -8.43 12.05
CA HIS A 134 19.78 -7.64 11.21
C HIS A 134 20.24 -8.40 9.96
N HIS A 135 20.01 -9.71 9.92
CA HIS A 135 20.32 -10.59 8.81
C HIS A 135 19.08 -11.43 8.46
N PRO A 136 17.96 -10.79 8.06
CA PRO A 136 16.65 -11.44 7.96
C PRO A 136 16.60 -12.61 6.96
N TYR A 137 17.55 -12.66 6.02
CA TYR A 137 17.63 -13.69 5.00
C TYR A 137 18.68 -14.78 5.29
N GLN A 138 19.35 -14.77 6.45
CA GLN A 138 20.48 -15.66 6.72
C GLN A 138 20.08 -17.15 6.67
N GLU A 139 18.96 -17.50 7.29
CA GLU A 139 18.44 -18.87 7.32
C GLU A 139 17.97 -19.32 5.93
N ALA A 140 17.25 -18.45 5.21
CA ALA A 140 16.80 -18.72 3.85
C ALA A 140 17.98 -18.87 2.88
N ASP A 141 18.99 -18.00 2.95
CA ASP A 141 20.19 -18.09 2.13
C ASP A 141 21.00 -19.35 2.44
N LYS A 142 21.10 -19.74 3.72
CA LYS A 142 21.73 -21.00 4.11
C LYS A 142 20.96 -22.20 3.57
N ALA A 143 19.65 -22.25 3.77
CA ALA A 143 18.80 -23.33 3.28
C ALA A 143 18.84 -23.43 1.75
N ALA A 144 18.85 -22.30 1.04
CA ALA A 144 19.04 -22.23 -0.41
C ALA A 144 20.39 -22.82 -0.84
N ALA A 145 21.48 -22.46 -0.15
CA ALA A 145 22.81 -22.99 -0.45
C ALA A 145 22.91 -24.50 -0.16
N ASP A 146 22.25 -24.98 0.90
CA ASP A 146 22.28 -26.38 1.32
C ASP A 146 21.49 -27.25 0.33
N ILE A 147 20.27 -26.85 -0.02
CA ILE A 147 19.44 -27.59 -0.97
C ILE A 147 19.96 -27.53 -2.41
N ALA A 148 20.63 -26.44 -2.79
CA ALA A 148 21.27 -26.32 -4.10
C ALA A 148 22.41 -27.34 -4.30
N ARG A 149 23.12 -27.74 -3.24
CA ARG A 149 24.13 -28.80 -3.34
C ARG A 149 23.50 -30.14 -3.72
N LEU A 150 22.36 -30.46 -3.11
CA LEU A 150 21.62 -31.68 -3.42
C LEU A 150 20.98 -31.63 -4.81
N ALA A 151 20.38 -30.51 -5.20
CA ALA A 151 19.77 -30.31 -6.51
C ALA A 151 20.78 -30.50 -7.66
N ASN A 152 22.04 -30.10 -7.46
CA ASN A 152 23.10 -30.14 -8.47
C ASN A 152 24.02 -31.37 -8.37
N ASP A 153 23.83 -32.26 -7.40
CA ASP A 153 24.69 -33.45 -7.24
C ASP A 153 24.33 -34.54 -8.26
N PRO A 154 25.18 -34.82 -9.27
CA PRO A 154 24.89 -35.82 -10.29
C PRO A 154 24.80 -37.25 -9.74
N SER A 155 25.35 -37.51 -8.54
CA SER A 155 25.26 -38.81 -7.88
C SER A 155 23.92 -39.03 -7.16
N ALA A 156 23.14 -37.97 -6.93
CA ALA A 156 21.83 -38.07 -6.31
C ALA A 156 20.81 -38.73 -7.25
N PRO A 157 19.89 -39.57 -6.75
CA PRO A 157 18.74 -40.03 -7.52
C PRO A 157 17.95 -38.88 -8.17
N ALA A 158 17.43 -39.10 -9.39
CA ALA A 158 16.79 -38.04 -10.17
C ALA A 158 15.53 -37.46 -9.49
N ASP A 159 14.77 -38.30 -8.78
CA ASP A 159 13.61 -37.92 -7.97
C ASP A 159 14.00 -37.00 -6.81
N ILE A 160 15.11 -37.28 -6.13
CA ILE A 160 15.63 -36.45 -5.04
C ILE A 160 16.08 -35.09 -5.58
N ARG A 161 16.80 -35.07 -6.70
CA ARG A 161 17.21 -33.80 -7.34
C ARG A 161 16.01 -32.96 -7.76
N LEU A 162 14.97 -33.60 -8.32
CA LEU A 162 13.75 -32.90 -8.72
C LEU A 162 13.06 -32.27 -7.51
N ARG A 163 12.89 -33.02 -6.41
CA ARG A 163 12.33 -32.49 -5.17
C ARG A 163 13.16 -31.33 -4.62
N ALA A 164 14.48 -31.46 -4.58
CA ALA A 164 15.38 -30.38 -4.15
C ALA A 164 15.24 -29.13 -5.03
N ARG A 165 15.06 -29.27 -6.35
CA ARG A 165 14.79 -28.12 -7.24
C ARG A 165 13.43 -27.46 -6.99
N LEU A 166 12.41 -28.23 -6.63
CA LEU A 166 11.09 -27.68 -6.26
C LEU A 166 11.16 -26.91 -4.95
N ASP A 167 11.76 -27.50 -3.92
CA ASP A 167 11.98 -26.84 -2.62
C ASP A 167 12.90 -25.61 -2.77
N MET A 168 13.82 -25.64 -3.74
CA MET A 168 14.68 -24.49 -4.08
C MET A 168 13.88 -23.30 -4.62
N LEU A 169 12.77 -23.50 -5.35
CA LEU A 169 11.89 -22.39 -5.75
C LEU A 169 11.32 -21.68 -4.52
N THR A 170 10.84 -22.46 -3.55
CA THR A 170 10.23 -21.95 -2.31
C THR A 170 11.23 -21.18 -1.45
N VAL A 171 12.43 -21.71 -1.22
CA VAL A 171 13.41 -21.01 -0.37
C VAL A 171 14.01 -19.77 -1.05
N LEU A 172 14.11 -19.77 -2.38
CA LEU A 172 14.54 -18.58 -3.13
C LEU A 172 13.48 -17.48 -3.06
N ASP A 173 12.20 -17.83 -3.09
CA ASP A 173 11.10 -16.90 -2.90
C ASP A 173 11.09 -16.31 -1.47
N GLN A 174 11.23 -17.16 -0.44
CA GLN A 174 11.41 -16.72 0.96
C GLN A 174 12.62 -15.81 1.16
N ALA A 175 13.67 -15.97 0.34
CA ALA A 175 14.86 -15.13 0.37
C ALA A 175 14.73 -13.83 -0.46
N ASP A 176 13.54 -13.55 -1.01
CA ASP A 176 13.24 -12.45 -1.93
C ASP A 176 14.14 -12.43 -3.18
N ARG A 177 14.49 -13.62 -3.69
CA ARG A 177 15.34 -13.82 -4.87
C ARG A 177 14.52 -14.15 -6.11
N ALA A 178 13.47 -13.35 -6.36
CA ALA A 178 12.53 -13.54 -7.47
C ALA A 178 13.19 -13.75 -8.84
N GLY A 179 14.31 -13.07 -9.13
CA GLY A 179 15.05 -13.27 -10.38
C GLY A 179 15.57 -14.70 -10.56
N GLU A 180 16.02 -15.33 -9.47
CA GLU A 180 16.53 -16.70 -9.48
C GLU A 180 15.42 -17.74 -9.49
N VAL A 181 14.30 -17.47 -8.81
CA VAL A 181 13.07 -18.28 -8.91
C VAL A 181 12.63 -18.39 -10.37
N LEU A 182 12.51 -17.25 -11.06
CA LEU A 182 12.07 -17.22 -12.46
C LEU A 182 13.08 -17.90 -13.40
N ALA A 183 14.39 -17.76 -13.15
CA ALA A 183 15.41 -18.45 -13.93
C ALA A 183 15.33 -19.98 -13.75
N LEU A 184 15.12 -20.46 -12.52
CA LEU A 184 14.96 -21.87 -12.22
C LEU A 184 13.66 -22.44 -12.84
N TYR A 185 12.56 -21.70 -12.73
CA TYR A 185 11.28 -22.06 -13.34
C TYR A 185 11.41 -22.21 -14.87
N GLU A 186 12.06 -21.28 -15.56
CA GLU A 186 12.26 -21.36 -17.00
C GLU A 186 13.09 -22.59 -17.42
N SER A 187 14.07 -23.02 -16.60
CA SER A 187 14.78 -24.29 -16.82
C SER A 187 13.84 -25.49 -16.69
N MET A 188 13.07 -25.54 -15.59
CA MET A 188 12.14 -26.65 -15.31
C MET A 188 11.05 -26.76 -16.38
N LYS A 189 10.55 -25.62 -16.85
CA LYS A 189 9.57 -25.54 -17.94
C LYS A 189 10.12 -26.10 -19.26
N LYS A 190 11.37 -25.79 -19.63
CA LYS A 190 12.03 -26.36 -20.82
C LYS A 190 12.21 -27.87 -20.75
N GLU A 191 12.38 -28.40 -19.54
CA GLU A 191 12.49 -29.83 -19.26
C GLU A 191 11.12 -30.54 -19.18
N GLY A 192 10.01 -29.79 -19.29
CA GLY A 192 8.66 -30.33 -19.21
C GLY A 192 8.22 -30.74 -17.81
N VAL A 193 8.88 -30.22 -16.77
CA VAL A 193 8.53 -30.48 -15.38
C VAL A 193 7.20 -29.81 -15.06
N GLN A 194 6.26 -30.58 -14.49
CA GLN A 194 5.02 -30.05 -13.92
C GLN A 194 5.26 -29.66 -12.47
N LEU A 195 4.89 -28.45 -12.09
CA LEU A 195 5.07 -27.96 -10.73
C LEU A 195 3.87 -28.35 -9.85
N PRO A 196 4.09 -28.73 -8.59
CA PRO A 196 3.04 -28.80 -7.57
C PRO A 196 2.62 -27.38 -7.15
N SER A 197 1.40 -27.26 -6.58
CA SER A 197 0.77 -25.98 -6.24
C SER A 197 1.65 -25.06 -5.38
N TYR A 198 2.33 -25.59 -4.35
CA TYR A 198 3.22 -24.79 -3.50
C TYR A 198 4.42 -24.17 -4.25
N ALA A 199 4.93 -24.85 -5.29
CA ALA A 199 6.04 -24.35 -6.09
C ALA A 199 5.55 -23.39 -7.18
N GLU A 200 4.32 -23.57 -7.66
CA GLU A 200 3.66 -22.61 -8.55
C GLU A 200 3.40 -21.28 -7.86
N GLN A 201 3.02 -21.31 -6.58
CA GLN A 201 2.85 -20.11 -5.76
C GLN A 201 4.15 -19.29 -5.70
N ALA A 202 5.28 -19.90 -5.32
CA ALA A 202 6.57 -19.22 -5.28
C ALA A 202 6.96 -18.58 -6.64
N VAL A 203 6.63 -19.24 -7.75
CA VAL A 203 6.87 -18.70 -9.09
C VAL A 203 5.95 -17.51 -9.38
N ALA A 204 4.67 -17.60 -9.01
CA ALA A 204 3.71 -16.52 -9.20
C ALA A 204 4.06 -15.30 -8.34
N ASP A 205 4.47 -15.51 -7.09
CA ASP A 205 4.93 -14.46 -6.18
C ASP A 205 6.16 -13.75 -6.77
N ALA A 206 7.13 -14.50 -7.29
CA ALA A 206 8.28 -13.95 -8.02
C ALA A 206 7.88 -13.19 -9.30
N MET A 207 6.82 -13.60 -10.01
CA MET A 207 6.28 -12.85 -11.16
C MET A 207 5.68 -11.51 -10.70
N MET A 208 4.95 -11.50 -9.58
CA MET A 208 4.38 -10.29 -8.99
C MET A 208 5.49 -9.33 -8.56
N GLN A 209 6.54 -9.80 -7.87
CA GLN A 209 7.71 -9.01 -7.50
C GLN A 209 8.49 -8.43 -8.71
N LYS A 210 8.25 -8.93 -9.92
CA LYS A 210 8.86 -8.42 -11.16
C LYS A 210 7.87 -7.69 -12.07
N HIS A 211 6.72 -7.27 -11.52
CA HIS A 211 5.66 -6.55 -12.23
C HIS A 211 5.19 -7.29 -13.50
N ARG A 212 5.03 -8.62 -13.39
CA ARG A 212 4.52 -9.52 -14.45
C ARG A 212 3.16 -10.15 -14.07
N PRO A 213 2.14 -9.37 -13.65
CA PRO A 213 0.88 -9.91 -13.14
C PRO A 213 0.12 -10.75 -14.18
N SER A 214 0.21 -10.44 -15.47
CA SER A 214 -0.44 -11.25 -16.51
C SER A 214 0.08 -12.70 -16.58
N GLU A 215 1.36 -12.92 -16.27
CA GLU A 215 1.93 -14.26 -16.26
C GLU A 215 1.56 -15.02 -14.97
N ALA A 216 1.52 -14.32 -13.84
CA ALA A 216 1.03 -14.86 -12.58
C ALA A 216 -0.44 -15.30 -12.69
N ILE A 217 -1.29 -14.47 -13.29
CA ILE A 217 -2.70 -14.80 -13.58
C ILE A 217 -2.80 -16.11 -14.35
N ALA A 218 -2.07 -16.24 -15.45
CA ALA A 218 -2.12 -17.44 -16.28
C ALA A 218 -1.68 -18.70 -15.51
N LEU A 219 -0.69 -18.57 -14.64
CA LEU A 219 -0.20 -19.66 -13.79
C LEU A 219 -1.23 -20.07 -12.74
N TYR A 220 -1.80 -19.11 -12.00
CA TYR A 220 -2.84 -19.40 -11.00
C TYR A 220 -4.13 -19.94 -11.63
N GLU A 221 -4.62 -19.35 -12.72
CA GLU A 221 -5.81 -19.84 -13.43
C GLU A 221 -5.63 -21.28 -13.92
N ASP A 222 -4.42 -21.65 -14.37
CA ASP A 222 -4.12 -23.02 -14.77
C ASP A 222 -4.03 -23.98 -13.58
N SER A 223 -3.36 -23.56 -12.50
CA SER A 223 -3.23 -24.31 -11.25
C SER A 223 -4.59 -24.67 -10.67
N ILE A 224 -5.46 -23.66 -10.47
CA ILE A 224 -6.82 -23.83 -9.92
C ILE A 224 -7.71 -24.67 -10.85
N ARG A 225 -7.50 -24.61 -12.16
CA ARG A 225 -8.25 -25.44 -13.12
C ARG A 225 -7.87 -26.91 -13.00
N ARG A 226 -6.60 -27.21 -12.74
CA ARG A 226 -6.09 -28.58 -12.54
C ARG A 226 -6.49 -29.13 -11.18
N ASP A 227 -6.43 -28.30 -10.15
CA ASP A 227 -6.82 -28.64 -8.79
C ASP A 227 -7.74 -27.55 -8.21
N PRO A 228 -9.08 -27.72 -8.30
CA PRO A 228 -10.02 -26.71 -7.82
C PRO A 228 -10.20 -26.69 -6.29
N GLY A 229 -9.50 -27.57 -5.56
CA GLY A 229 -9.64 -27.76 -4.13
C GLY A 229 -10.73 -28.75 -3.71
N PRO A 230 -11.02 -28.88 -2.40
CA PRO A 230 -10.53 -28.03 -1.32
C PRO A 230 -9.04 -28.23 -1.03
N TYR A 231 -8.31 -27.14 -0.79
CA TYR A 231 -6.89 -27.18 -0.42
C TYR A 231 -6.70 -27.60 1.05
N ASP A 232 -5.46 -27.88 1.45
CA ASP A 232 -5.14 -28.17 2.85
C ASP A 232 -5.40 -26.92 3.73
N PRO A 233 -6.00 -27.04 4.93
CA PRO A 233 -6.24 -25.89 5.81
C PRO A 233 -4.96 -25.17 6.29
N SER A 234 -3.79 -25.79 6.17
CA SER A 234 -2.48 -25.20 6.48
C SER A 234 -1.82 -24.48 5.31
N GLU A 235 -2.43 -24.54 4.11
CA GLU A 235 -1.97 -23.86 2.90
C GLU A 235 -2.85 -22.65 2.59
N THR A 236 -2.24 -21.61 2.03
CA THR A 236 -2.97 -20.41 1.55
C THR A 236 -3.76 -20.79 0.29
N ASP A 237 -5.02 -20.33 0.19
CA ASP A 237 -5.80 -20.55 -1.04
C ASP A 237 -5.17 -19.74 -2.20
N PRO A 238 -4.78 -20.37 -3.33
CA PRO A 238 -4.18 -19.68 -4.47
C PRO A 238 -5.10 -18.62 -5.09
N ARG A 239 -6.41 -18.63 -4.80
CA ARG A 239 -7.35 -17.58 -5.21
C ARG A 239 -7.02 -16.22 -4.59
N ILE A 240 -6.38 -16.19 -3.42
CA ILE A 240 -5.89 -14.94 -2.81
C ILE A 240 -4.83 -14.31 -3.71
N GLY A 241 -3.78 -15.06 -4.07
CA GLY A 241 -2.74 -14.60 -5.00
C GLY A 241 -3.28 -14.25 -6.39
N LEU A 242 -4.26 -15.01 -6.89
CA LEU A 242 -4.95 -14.69 -8.15
C LEU A 242 -5.69 -13.35 -8.08
N ALA A 243 -6.39 -13.06 -6.97
CA ALA A 243 -7.08 -11.80 -6.80
C ALA A 243 -6.11 -10.61 -6.79
N SER A 244 -4.98 -10.72 -6.08
CA SER A 244 -3.91 -9.73 -6.11
C SER A 244 -3.30 -9.55 -7.51
N ALA A 245 -3.11 -10.64 -8.26
CA ALA A 245 -2.61 -10.57 -9.64
C ALA A 245 -3.62 -9.91 -10.60
N TYR A 246 -4.93 -10.19 -10.44
CA TYR A 246 -5.97 -9.47 -11.17
C TYR A 246 -5.96 -7.98 -10.87
N LEU A 247 -5.78 -7.61 -9.59
CA LEU A 247 -5.70 -6.22 -9.15
C LEU A 247 -4.55 -5.49 -9.84
N ALA A 248 -3.34 -6.04 -9.77
CA ALA A 248 -2.15 -5.48 -10.41
C ALA A 248 -2.27 -5.40 -11.95
N ALA A 249 -3.09 -6.25 -12.57
CA ALA A 249 -3.38 -6.19 -14.00
C ALA A 249 -4.58 -5.28 -14.37
N GLY A 250 -5.16 -4.55 -13.41
CA GLY A 250 -6.34 -3.70 -13.59
C GLY A 250 -7.64 -4.47 -13.86
N ARG A 251 -7.68 -5.77 -13.60
CA ARG A 251 -8.88 -6.62 -13.69
C ARG A 251 -9.68 -6.55 -12.38
N THR A 252 -9.97 -5.34 -11.90
CA THR A 252 -10.63 -5.07 -10.61
C THR A 252 -11.85 -5.95 -10.35
N ARG A 253 -12.77 -6.04 -11.32
CA ARG A 253 -14.00 -6.81 -11.15
C ARG A 253 -13.74 -8.30 -10.93
N ASP A 254 -12.70 -8.85 -11.57
CA ASP A 254 -12.31 -10.24 -11.41
C ASP A 254 -11.62 -10.45 -10.05
N ALA A 255 -10.82 -9.48 -9.59
CA ALA A 255 -10.21 -9.48 -8.26
C ALA A 255 -11.29 -9.53 -7.17
N LEU A 256 -12.20 -8.54 -7.15
CA LEU A 256 -13.30 -8.46 -6.17
C LEU A 256 -14.17 -9.72 -6.20
N LYS A 257 -14.57 -10.17 -7.39
CA LYS A 257 -15.39 -11.38 -7.54
C LYS A 257 -14.68 -12.62 -6.99
N THR A 258 -13.39 -12.77 -7.25
CA THR A 258 -12.60 -13.93 -6.80
C THR A 258 -12.49 -13.93 -5.29
N ILE A 259 -12.09 -12.82 -4.68
CA ILE A 259 -11.82 -12.75 -3.25
C ILE A 259 -13.10 -12.79 -2.40
N ASP A 260 -14.18 -12.13 -2.85
CA ASP A 260 -15.47 -12.18 -2.15
C ASP A 260 -16.09 -13.57 -2.21
N ALA A 261 -15.94 -14.28 -3.33
CA ALA A 261 -16.42 -15.65 -3.46
C ALA A 261 -15.64 -16.61 -2.56
N ASP A 262 -14.32 -16.42 -2.48
CA ASP A 262 -13.44 -17.22 -1.61
C ASP A 262 -13.81 -17.01 -0.13
N ALA A 263 -13.84 -15.75 0.32
CA ALA A 263 -14.25 -15.37 1.67
C ALA A 263 -15.65 -15.89 2.03
N ALA A 264 -16.62 -15.83 1.10
CA ALA A 264 -17.96 -16.35 1.35
C ALA A 264 -18.02 -17.89 1.46
N SER A 265 -17.10 -18.61 0.80
CA SER A 265 -17.08 -20.06 0.75
C SER A 265 -16.43 -20.71 1.98
N GLU A 266 -15.48 -20.02 2.62
CA GLU A 266 -14.75 -20.56 3.77
C GLU A 266 -15.63 -20.58 5.04
N PRO A 267 -15.85 -21.74 5.66
CA PRO A 267 -16.62 -21.83 6.89
C PRO A 267 -15.82 -21.25 8.07
N ARG A 268 -16.50 -20.59 9.02
CA ARG A 268 -15.85 -20.09 10.25
C ARG A 268 -15.22 -21.20 11.11
N TRP A 269 -15.82 -22.39 11.08
CA TRP A 269 -15.40 -23.52 11.88
C TRP A 269 -15.25 -24.76 11.00
N LEU A 270 -14.14 -25.48 11.17
CA LEU A 270 -13.91 -26.78 10.56
C LEU A 270 -14.45 -27.89 11.46
N HIS A 271 -15.02 -28.93 10.83
CA HIS A 271 -15.47 -30.15 11.48
C HIS A 271 -14.59 -31.33 11.04
N LEU A 272 -13.40 -31.42 11.64
CA LEU A 272 -12.41 -32.44 11.28
C LEU A 272 -12.84 -33.83 11.76
N ARG A 273 -12.64 -34.84 10.90
CA ARG A 273 -12.95 -36.23 11.22
C ARG A 273 -12.09 -36.69 12.40
N ASN A 274 -12.71 -37.34 13.38
CA ASN A 274 -12.06 -37.85 14.61
C ASN A 274 -11.51 -36.78 15.57
N VAL A 275 -11.81 -35.49 15.35
CA VAL A 275 -11.55 -34.42 16.32
C VAL A 275 -12.88 -34.04 16.96
N ARG A 276 -12.95 -34.01 18.30
CA ARG A 276 -14.16 -33.57 19.01
C ARG A 276 -14.18 -32.05 19.08
N GLY A 277 -15.31 -31.45 18.69
CA GLY A 277 -15.52 -30.00 18.76
C GLY A 277 -15.27 -29.30 17.42
N ASN A 278 -15.33 -27.97 17.47
CA ASN A 278 -15.08 -27.11 16.32
C ASN A 278 -13.60 -26.72 16.30
N THR A 279 -12.95 -26.86 15.15
CA THR A 279 -11.60 -26.35 14.92
C THR A 279 -11.69 -24.99 14.25
N GLN A 280 -10.89 -24.02 14.67
CA GLN A 280 -10.81 -22.71 14.01
C GLN A 280 -10.34 -22.88 12.55
N ASN A 281 -10.91 -22.10 11.62
CA ASN A 281 -10.48 -22.10 10.23
C ASN A 281 -9.59 -20.89 9.95
N GLN A 282 -8.28 -21.09 9.84
CA GLN A 282 -7.34 -20.01 9.52
C GLN A 282 -7.64 -19.40 8.15
N ARG A 283 -8.01 -20.22 7.15
CA ARG A 283 -8.33 -19.73 5.80
C ARG A 283 -9.49 -18.76 5.77
N LYS A 284 -10.44 -18.89 6.70
CA LYS A 284 -11.52 -17.92 6.82
C LYS A 284 -10.99 -16.54 7.24
N VAL A 285 -10.04 -16.52 8.18
CA VAL A 285 -9.39 -15.27 8.60
C VAL A 285 -8.60 -14.69 7.43
N ASP A 286 -7.77 -15.51 6.77
CA ASP A 286 -6.95 -15.06 5.64
C ASP A 286 -7.80 -14.51 4.49
N ALA A 287 -8.89 -15.21 4.11
CA ALA A 287 -9.79 -14.77 3.05
C ALA A 287 -10.57 -13.50 3.42
N ASP A 288 -11.03 -13.37 4.68
CA ASP A 288 -11.75 -12.17 5.13
C ASP A 288 -10.84 -10.92 5.20
N ILE A 289 -9.58 -11.10 5.64
CA ILE A 289 -8.58 -10.02 5.63
C ILE A 289 -8.27 -9.60 4.20
N ASN A 290 -7.90 -10.54 3.33
CA ASN A 290 -7.52 -10.23 1.96
C ASN A 290 -8.70 -9.65 1.15
N ALA A 291 -9.94 -10.08 1.42
CA ALA A 291 -11.12 -9.42 0.85
C ALA A 291 -11.19 -7.96 1.28
N ALA A 292 -10.98 -7.65 2.56
CA ALA A 292 -10.99 -6.27 3.02
C ALA A 292 -9.85 -5.43 2.41
N THR A 293 -8.65 -5.99 2.26
CA THR A 293 -7.50 -5.32 1.62
C THR A 293 -7.75 -5.04 0.14
N VAL A 294 -8.28 -6.01 -0.63
CA VAL A 294 -8.65 -5.77 -2.03
C VAL A 294 -9.75 -4.70 -2.16
N HIS A 295 -10.72 -4.68 -1.23
CA HIS A 295 -11.72 -3.60 -1.20
C HIS A 295 -11.09 -2.25 -0.86
N GLN A 296 -10.11 -2.20 0.05
CA GLN A 296 -9.38 -0.99 0.39
C GLN A 296 -8.63 -0.44 -0.84
N ASP A 297 -7.86 -1.28 -1.53
CA ASP A 297 -7.04 -0.89 -2.68
C ASP A 297 -7.88 -0.33 -3.84
N GLU A 298 -9.12 -0.79 -3.98
CA GLU A 298 -10.08 -0.32 -4.99
C GLU A 298 -10.97 0.84 -4.51
N GLY A 299 -10.65 1.44 -3.37
CA GLY A 299 -11.34 2.62 -2.86
C GLY A 299 -12.71 2.34 -2.23
N LEU A 300 -13.08 1.08 -1.98
CA LEU A 300 -14.27 0.67 -1.22
C LEU A 300 -14.02 0.82 0.30
N LEU A 301 -13.48 1.97 0.69
CA LEU A 301 -12.87 2.20 2.00
C LEU A 301 -13.84 2.10 3.18
N GLU A 302 -15.13 2.36 2.98
CA GLU A 302 -16.14 2.21 4.05
C GLU A 302 -16.41 0.73 4.36
N ASP A 303 -16.47 -0.11 3.32
CA ASP A 303 -16.68 -1.55 3.50
C ASP A 303 -15.43 -2.18 4.12
N ALA A 304 -14.25 -1.87 3.58
CA ALA A 304 -12.97 -2.33 4.10
C ALA A 304 -12.79 -1.98 5.59
N TYR A 305 -12.97 -0.70 5.96
CA TYR A 305 -12.88 -0.26 7.34
C TYR A 305 -13.86 -0.99 8.27
N LYS A 306 -15.12 -1.18 7.86
CA LYS A 306 -16.12 -1.90 8.68
C LYS A 306 -15.73 -3.35 8.92
N ARG A 307 -15.22 -4.04 7.90
CA ARG A 307 -14.75 -5.43 8.00
C ARG A 307 -13.53 -5.53 8.91
N LEU A 308 -12.51 -4.73 8.67
CA LEU A 308 -11.27 -4.72 9.43
C LEU A 308 -11.49 -4.32 10.89
N ALA A 309 -12.35 -3.34 11.16
CA ALA A 309 -12.70 -2.94 12.52
C ALA A 309 -13.41 -4.08 13.28
N ALA A 310 -14.29 -4.84 12.62
CA ALA A 310 -14.94 -5.99 13.22
C ALA A 310 -13.95 -7.12 13.51
N LEU A 311 -13.08 -7.46 12.56
CA LEU A 311 -12.02 -8.45 12.74
C LEU A 311 -11.05 -8.05 13.86
N CYS A 312 -10.65 -6.79 13.92
CA CYS A 312 -9.77 -6.25 14.95
C CYS A 312 -10.41 -6.31 16.35
N ALA A 313 -11.73 -6.12 16.45
CA ALA A 313 -12.46 -6.26 17.70
C ALA A 313 -12.53 -7.73 18.18
N GLU A 314 -12.61 -8.69 17.26
CA GLU A 314 -12.60 -10.12 17.59
C GLU A 314 -11.18 -10.63 17.92
N ALA A 315 -10.15 -10.11 17.25
CA ALA A 315 -8.76 -10.50 17.39
C ALA A 315 -7.83 -9.30 17.70
N PRO A 316 -7.99 -8.64 18.87
CA PRO A 316 -7.22 -7.43 19.19
C PRO A 316 -5.72 -7.68 19.40
N GLY A 317 -5.25 -8.92 19.43
CA GLY A 317 -3.83 -9.27 19.50
C GLY A 317 -3.19 -9.58 18.15
N ASN A 318 -3.93 -9.50 17.04
CA ASN A 318 -3.38 -9.77 15.71
C ASN A 318 -2.83 -8.46 15.10
N ALA A 319 -1.52 -8.43 14.84
CA ALA A 319 -0.84 -7.24 14.31
C ALA A 319 -1.24 -6.92 12.87
N ASP A 320 -1.36 -7.94 12.00
CA ASP A 320 -1.72 -7.76 10.58
C ASP A 320 -3.08 -7.10 10.41
N ILE A 321 -4.11 -7.60 11.10
CA ILE A 321 -5.47 -7.02 11.05
C ILE A 321 -5.46 -5.55 11.52
N ARG A 322 -4.62 -5.22 12.51
CA ARG A 322 -4.49 -3.85 13.00
C ARG A 322 -3.81 -2.95 12.00
N ARG A 323 -2.76 -3.44 11.34
CA ARG A 323 -2.06 -2.70 10.28
C ARG A 323 -2.98 -2.42 9.11
N ASP A 324 -3.69 -3.43 8.63
CA ASP A 324 -4.68 -3.26 7.56
C ASP A 324 -5.79 -2.27 7.97
N LEU A 325 -6.28 -2.34 9.22
CA LEU A 325 -7.24 -1.35 9.74
C LEU A 325 -6.64 0.07 9.70
N ALA A 326 -5.39 0.24 10.09
CA ALA A 326 -4.72 1.54 10.07
C ALA A 326 -4.56 2.06 8.64
N MET A 327 -4.26 1.20 7.67
CA MET A 327 -4.19 1.57 6.26
C MET A 327 -5.56 1.96 5.69
N ALA A 328 -6.64 1.31 6.15
CA ALA A 328 -8.00 1.74 5.82
C ALA A 328 -8.31 3.11 6.46
N GLU A 329 -7.86 3.36 7.69
CA GLU A 329 -7.99 4.67 8.35
C GLU A 329 -7.21 5.77 7.60
N LEU A 330 -5.99 5.47 7.16
CA LEU A 330 -5.14 6.38 6.40
C LEU A 330 -5.76 6.73 5.05
N ALA A 331 -6.20 5.73 4.27
CA ALA A 331 -6.83 5.92 2.97
C ALA A 331 -8.13 6.75 3.06
N ARG A 332 -8.86 6.67 4.18
CA ARG A 332 -10.05 7.49 4.45
C ARG A 332 -9.70 8.97 4.74
N GLY A 333 -8.43 9.26 5.01
CA GLY A 333 -7.91 10.58 5.34
C GLY A 333 -7.71 10.79 6.84
N TRP A 334 -7.47 9.73 7.62
CA TRP A 334 -7.25 9.81 9.07
C TRP A 334 -5.82 9.38 9.47
N PRO A 335 -4.79 10.11 9.02
CA PRO A 335 -3.40 9.71 9.23
C PRO A 335 -2.98 9.66 10.70
N ARG A 336 -3.48 10.56 11.56
CA ARG A 336 -3.12 10.52 13.00
C ARG A 336 -3.75 9.32 13.69
N ARG A 337 -4.99 9.02 13.35
CA ARG A 337 -5.66 7.81 13.82
C ARG A 337 -4.95 6.54 13.34
N ALA A 338 -4.53 6.51 12.07
CA ALA A 338 -3.74 5.40 11.53
C ALA A 338 -2.44 5.20 12.33
N LEU A 339 -1.70 6.28 12.63
CA LEU A 339 -0.50 6.21 13.48
C LEU A 339 -0.79 5.67 14.89
N ASP A 340 -1.89 6.09 15.52
CA ASP A 340 -2.30 5.55 16.83
C ASP A 340 -2.58 4.05 16.75
N THR A 341 -3.24 3.58 15.68
CA THR A 341 -3.53 2.16 15.44
C THR A 341 -2.26 1.36 15.14
N LEU A 342 -1.36 1.88 14.30
CA LEU A 342 -0.07 1.26 13.96
C LEU A 342 0.83 1.13 15.19
N LYS A 343 0.86 2.14 16.05
CA LYS A 343 1.62 2.10 17.30
C LYS A 343 1.16 0.98 18.22
N ILE A 344 -0.11 0.59 18.18
CA ILE A 344 -0.59 -0.59 18.92
C ILE A 344 -0.10 -1.87 18.26
N ALA A 345 -0.15 -1.96 16.93
CA ALA A 345 0.36 -3.12 16.19
C ALA A 345 1.85 -3.35 16.45
N ASP A 346 2.65 -2.27 16.45
CA ASP A 346 4.07 -2.27 16.74
C ASP A 346 4.41 -2.86 18.12
N THR A 347 3.56 -2.66 19.14
CA THR A 347 3.78 -3.31 20.46
C THR A 347 3.57 -4.83 20.48
N VAL A 348 2.96 -5.38 19.43
CA VAL A 348 2.75 -6.82 19.25
C VAL A 348 3.91 -7.43 18.46
N ASP A 349 4.39 -6.72 17.43
CA ASP A 349 5.52 -7.11 16.58
C ASP A 349 6.38 -5.88 16.25
N GLU A 350 7.43 -5.63 17.04
CA GLU A 350 8.29 -4.44 16.95
C GLU A 350 9.25 -4.49 15.74
N ARG A 351 9.29 -5.60 14.98
CA ARG A 351 10.26 -5.84 13.90
C ARG A 351 9.62 -6.32 12.60
N ASP A 352 8.41 -5.87 12.34
CA ASP A 352 7.70 -6.13 11.11
C ASP A 352 8.01 -5.04 10.07
N ALA A 353 8.73 -5.42 9.02
CA ALA A 353 9.10 -4.52 7.94
C ALA A 353 7.87 -3.86 7.30
N ASN A 354 6.74 -4.56 7.22
CA ASN A 354 5.53 -3.99 6.65
C ASN A 354 4.88 -2.99 7.62
N ALA A 355 4.97 -3.20 8.94
CA ALA A 355 4.52 -2.21 9.93
C ALA A 355 5.33 -0.91 9.80
N ALA A 356 6.64 -1.03 9.62
CA ALA A 356 7.52 0.11 9.37
C ALA A 356 7.14 0.82 8.05
N LEU A 357 6.86 0.09 6.96
CA LEU A 357 6.37 0.69 5.71
C LEU A 357 5.04 1.44 5.90
N ASP A 358 4.08 0.86 6.62
CA ASP A 358 2.79 1.49 6.89
C ASP A 358 2.93 2.76 7.75
N GLN A 359 3.86 2.75 8.73
CA GLN A 359 4.21 3.93 9.53
C GLN A 359 4.87 5.01 8.67
N ALA A 360 5.81 4.62 7.80
CA ALA A 360 6.48 5.54 6.89
C ALA A 360 5.46 6.31 6.04
N GLU A 361 4.46 5.62 5.50
CA GLU A 361 3.39 6.20 4.66
C GLU A 361 2.48 7.15 5.45
N ALA A 362 2.14 6.81 6.69
CA ALA A 362 1.35 7.67 7.56
C ALA A 362 2.12 8.93 8.01
N HIS A 363 3.41 8.79 8.34
CA HIS A 363 4.30 9.91 8.64
C HIS A 363 4.53 10.81 7.42
N ARG A 364 4.67 10.21 6.23
CA ARG A 364 4.84 10.92 4.94
C ARG A 364 3.61 11.80 4.64
N THR A 365 2.42 11.27 4.85
CA THR A 365 1.13 12.00 4.72
C THR A 365 1.03 13.21 5.66
N LEU A 366 1.72 13.16 6.80
CA LEU A 366 1.80 14.24 7.78
C LEU A 366 3.05 15.12 7.62
N TYR A 367 3.81 14.99 6.53
CA TYR A 367 5.06 15.74 6.33
C TYR A 367 6.09 15.55 7.46
N ASP A 368 6.07 14.40 8.13
CA ASP A 368 7.04 14.02 9.16
C ASP A 368 8.18 13.21 8.52
N TYR A 369 8.91 13.87 7.63
CA TYR A 369 9.88 13.24 6.75
C TYR A 369 11.08 12.61 7.46
N ALA A 370 11.43 13.11 8.65
CA ALA A 370 12.45 12.50 9.49
C ALA A 370 11.99 11.13 10.03
N ALA A 371 10.72 11.00 10.44
CA ALA A 371 10.14 9.72 10.85
C ALA A 371 9.99 8.78 9.65
N THR A 372 9.48 9.26 8.51
CA THR A 372 9.40 8.48 7.27
C THR A 372 10.74 7.86 6.89
N GLN A 373 11.84 8.63 6.94
CA GLN A 373 13.16 8.10 6.63
C GLN A 373 13.63 7.05 7.64
N ALA A 374 13.34 7.22 8.93
CA ALA A 374 13.69 6.26 9.97
C ALA A 374 12.95 4.92 9.77
N ASP A 375 11.65 4.99 9.48
CA ASP A 375 10.80 3.83 9.27
C ASP A 375 11.20 3.07 7.99
N LEU A 376 11.50 3.80 6.89
CA LEU A 376 12.03 3.18 5.67
C LEU A 376 13.40 2.53 5.90
N ALA A 377 14.27 3.12 6.73
CA ALA A 377 15.55 2.53 7.08
C ALA A 377 15.39 1.24 7.90
N GLN A 378 14.39 1.19 8.79
CA GLN A 378 14.02 -0.03 9.52
C GLN A 378 13.51 -1.10 8.56
N ALA A 379 12.54 -0.77 7.69
CA ALA A 379 12.03 -1.69 6.69
C ALA A 379 13.14 -2.23 5.75
N GLN A 380 14.10 -1.38 5.38
CA GLN A 380 15.28 -1.77 4.59
C GLN A 380 16.21 -2.73 5.33
N GLN A 381 16.33 -2.61 6.66
CA GLN A 381 17.10 -3.54 7.48
C GLN A 381 16.39 -4.90 7.62
N GLU A 382 15.07 -4.87 7.80
CA GLU A 382 14.25 -6.05 8.10
C GLU A 382 13.83 -6.84 6.85
N ALA A 383 13.67 -6.19 5.69
CA ALA A 383 13.24 -6.84 4.45
C ALA A 383 13.82 -6.16 3.19
N GLY A 384 15.10 -5.79 3.21
CA GLY A 384 15.73 -4.99 2.15
C GLY A 384 15.77 -5.59 0.73
N ARG A 385 15.49 -6.89 0.56
CA ARG A 385 15.36 -7.53 -0.77
C ARG A 385 13.91 -7.56 -1.28
N SER A 386 12.93 -7.31 -0.40
CA SER A 386 11.51 -7.29 -0.74
C SER A 386 11.21 -6.24 -1.82
N GLY A 387 10.38 -6.62 -2.79
CA GLY A 387 9.89 -5.69 -3.82
C GLY A 387 9.16 -4.50 -3.20
N ARG A 388 8.33 -4.71 -2.16
CA ARG A 388 7.57 -3.63 -1.50
C ARG A 388 8.48 -2.57 -0.88
N VAL A 389 9.56 -3.00 -0.23
CA VAL A 389 10.55 -2.09 0.37
C VAL A 389 11.30 -1.31 -0.72
N GLN A 390 11.69 -1.99 -1.80
CA GLN A 390 12.34 -1.34 -2.95
C GLN A 390 11.43 -0.31 -3.62
N ASP A 391 10.16 -0.63 -3.79
CA ASP A 391 9.16 0.26 -4.39
C ASP A 391 8.91 1.48 -3.48
N ALA A 392 8.79 1.28 -2.17
CA ALA A 392 8.65 2.36 -1.19
C ALA A 392 9.88 3.27 -1.15
N GLN A 393 11.09 2.70 -1.18
CA GLN A 393 12.33 3.48 -1.27
C GLN A 393 12.41 4.26 -2.60
N ALA A 394 12.03 3.64 -3.72
CA ALA A 394 12.01 4.31 -5.01
C ALA A 394 10.97 5.44 -5.06
N ALA A 395 9.82 5.28 -4.40
CA ALA A 395 8.83 6.35 -4.22
C ALA A 395 9.41 7.49 -3.37
N TRP A 396 10.07 7.16 -2.26
CA TRP A 396 10.71 8.15 -1.41
C TRP A 396 11.84 8.92 -2.11
N ASP A 397 12.66 8.25 -2.91
CA ASP A 397 13.72 8.88 -3.71
C ASP A 397 13.14 9.83 -4.78
N ARG A 398 11.97 9.50 -5.36
CA ARG A 398 11.25 10.37 -6.29
C ARG A 398 10.68 11.59 -5.57
N GLU A 399 9.95 11.37 -4.48
CA GLU A 399 9.35 12.44 -3.70
C GLU A 399 10.44 13.39 -3.23
N THR A 400 11.49 12.93 -2.56
CA THR A 400 12.58 13.77 -2.06
C THR A 400 13.51 14.33 -3.14
N GLY A 401 13.38 13.86 -4.38
CA GLY A 401 14.15 14.29 -5.55
C GLY A 401 13.67 15.61 -6.16
N TRP A 402 14.11 15.88 -7.39
CA TRP A 402 13.65 17.04 -8.16
C TRP A 402 12.18 16.88 -8.56
N GLN A 403 11.39 17.93 -8.35
CA GLN A 403 10.00 17.99 -8.77
C GLN A 403 9.79 19.05 -9.85
N PHE A 404 8.93 18.77 -10.82
CA PHE A 404 8.62 19.68 -11.90
C PHE A 404 7.12 19.65 -12.22
N ASP A 405 6.53 20.84 -12.27
CA ASP A 405 5.14 21.06 -12.64
C ASP A 405 5.05 22.03 -13.80
N LEU A 406 4.19 21.70 -14.76
CA LEU A 406 3.81 22.57 -15.86
C LEU A 406 2.29 22.54 -16.01
N THR A 407 1.66 23.70 -15.94
CA THR A 407 0.27 23.90 -16.30
C THR A 407 0.19 24.87 -17.48
N HIS A 408 -0.73 24.61 -18.40
CA HIS A 408 -1.02 25.50 -19.52
C HIS A 408 -2.51 25.48 -19.83
N ASP A 409 -3.13 26.65 -19.79
CA ASP A 409 -4.52 26.88 -20.12
C ASP A 409 -4.63 27.78 -21.36
N ASN A 410 -5.59 27.49 -22.22
CA ASN A 410 -5.91 28.28 -23.40
C ASN A 410 -7.42 28.41 -23.54
N GLY A 411 -7.94 29.60 -23.29
CA GLY A 411 -9.35 29.93 -23.34
C GLY A 411 -9.75 30.66 -24.61
N ARG A 412 -10.98 30.43 -25.05
CA ARG A 412 -11.64 31.18 -26.12
C ARG A 412 -13.08 31.51 -25.73
N GLY A 413 -13.40 32.79 -25.67
CA GLY A 413 -14.72 33.32 -25.39
C GLY A 413 -15.53 33.62 -26.66
N ASN A 414 -16.83 33.85 -26.49
CA ASN A 414 -17.71 34.44 -27.50
C ASN A 414 -17.93 35.96 -27.30
N SER A 415 -17.35 36.53 -26.23
CA SER A 415 -17.46 37.94 -25.87
C SER A 415 -16.06 38.53 -25.63
N PRO A 416 -15.78 39.73 -26.15
CA PRO A 416 -14.47 40.37 -25.98
C PRO A 416 -14.21 40.86 -24.55
N ASP A 417 -15.25 41.00 -23.72
CA ASP A 417 -15.18 41.75 -22.46
C ASP A 417 -14.25 41.13 -21.39
N PHE A 418 -13.90 39.86 -21.56
CA PHE A 418 -13.02 39.10 -20.67
C PHE A 418 -11.79 38.52 -21.38
N GLY A 419 -11.54 38.92 -22.63
CA GLY A 419 -10.52 38.35 -23.50
C GLY A 419 -11.11 37.29 -24.44
N ASP A 420 -11.26 37.62 -25.73
CA ASP A 420 -11.76 36.68 -26.74
C ASP A 420 -10.89 35.41 -26.82
N ARG A 421 -9.61 35.56 -26.51
CA ARG A 421 -8.62 34.50 -26.37
C ARG A 421 -7.65 34.86 -25.27
N ASP A 422 -7.47 33.96 -24.32
CA ASP A 422 -6.50 34.10 -23.26
C ASP A 422 -5.72 32.81 -23.05
N GLN A 423 -4.53 32.95 -22.48
CA GLN A 423 -3.65 31.83 -22.19
C GLN A 423 -2.94 32.09 -20.88
N GLU A 424 -2.70 31.03 -20.13
CA GLU A 424 -1.88 31.06 -18.92
C GLU A 424 -0.97 29.84 -18.90
N THR A 425 0.29 30.03 -18.56
CA THR A 425 1.28 28.98 -18.41
C THR A 425 2.03 29.22 -17.12
N GLN A 426 2.13 28.19 -16.28
CA GLN A 426 2.98 28.20 -15.11
C GLN A 426 3.92 27.00 -15.15
N ALA A 427 5.19 27.25 -14.89
CA ALA A 427 6.21 26.22 -14.71
C ALA A 427 6.88 26.40 -13.35
N THR A 428 6.95 25.31 -12.58
CA THR A 428 7.63 25.26 -11.28
C THR A 428 8.66 24.14 -11.31
N LEU A 429 9.87 24.42 -10.86
CA LEU A 429 10.91 23.43 -10.61
C LEU A 429 11.33 23.55 -9.14
N ALA A 430 11.22 22.46 -8.40
CA ALA A 430 11.61 22.39 -7.00
C ALA A 430 12.88 21.57 -6.84
N SER A 431 13.82 22.05 -6.02
CA SER A 431 15.01 21.30 -5.63
C SER A 431 14.64 20.01 -4.89
N PRO A 432 15.57 19.05 -4.77
CA PRO A 432 15.47 17.99 -3.77
C PRO A 432 15.22 18.56 -2.38
N LEU A 433 14.65 17.73 -1.50
CA LEU A 433 14.37 18.08 -0.12
C LEU A 433 15.67 18.34 0.66
N ILE A 434 15.74 19.47 1.36
CA ILE A 434 16.91 19.94 2.11
C ILE A 434 16.60 19.86 3.60
N GLY A 435 17.36 19.04 4.32
CA GLY A 435 17.23 18.86 5.76
C GLY A 435 15.81 18.48 6.19
N ASP A 436 15.20 17.56 5.44
CA ASP A 436 13.87 16.97 5.68
C ASP A 436 12.69 17.96 5.76
N HIS A 437 12.91 19.22 5.37
CA HIS A 437 11.92 20.28 5.56
C HIS A 437 11.79 21.23 4.38
N TRP A 438 12.86 21.50 3.62
CA TRP A 438 12.88 22.68 2.74
C TRP A 438 13.11 22.34 1.28
N ARG A 439 12.49 23.11 0.39
CA ARG A 439 12.85 23.16 -1.04
C ARG A 439 13.08 24.59 -1.49
N VAL A 440 14.00 24.75 -2.43
CA VAL A 440 14.14 25.97 -3.21
C VAL A 440 13.33 25.79 -4.49
N LEU A 441 12.55 26.80 -4.85
CA LEU A 441 11.70 26.82 -6.03
C LEU A 441 12.25 27.81 -7.06
N THR A 442 12.17 27.45 -8.33
CA THR A 442 12.24 28.37 -9.47
C THR A 442 10.90 28.34 -10.19
N LEU A 443 10.32 29.50 -10.45
CA LEU A 443 8.99 29.61 -11.04
C LEU A 443 9.00 30.57 -12.23
N ALA A 444 8.20 30.26 -13.24
CA ALA A 444 7.88 31.14 -14.34
C ALA A 444 6.36 31.13 -14.59
N GLN A 445 5.79 32.32 -14.77
CA GLN A 445 4.38 32.54 -15.06
C GLN A 445 4.27 33.43 -16.30
N TYR A 446 3.44 33.01 -17.24
CA TYR A 446 3.11 33.76 -18.44
C TYR A 446 1.60 33.73 -18.61
N ALA A 447 0.96 34.89 -18.70
CA ALA A 447 -0.45 34.97 -19.05
C ALA A 447 -0.68 36.06 -20.10
N THR A 448 -1.60 35.85 -21.03
CA THR A 448 -1.90 36.82 -22.09
C THR A 448 -3.38 36.80 -22.43
N ALA A 449 -3.93 37.94 -22.86
CA ALA A 449 -5.29 38.04 -23.34
C ALA A 449 -5.40 39.03 -24.50
N ALA A 450 -6.23 38.69 -25.49
CA ALA A 450 -6.63 39.57 -26.58
C ALA A 450 -7.93 40.29 -26.20
N LEU A 451 -7.84 41.59 -25.90
CA LEU A 451 -8.95 42.44 -25.46
C LEU A 451 -9.35 43.42 -26.58
N PRO A 452 -10.56 44.03 -26.53
CA PRO A 452 -10.96 45.13 -27.42
C PRO A 452 -9.96 46.28 -27.47
N GLU A 453 -9.33 46.57 -26.35
CA GLU A 453 -8.37 47.67 -26.19
C GLU A 453 -6.98 47.31 -26.71
N GLY A 454 -6.68 46.02 -26.87
CA GLY A 454 -5.40 45.51 -27.33
C GLY A 454 -4.97 44.24 -26.60
N ASN A 455 -3.75 43.79 -26.91
CA ASN A 455 -3.18 42.62 -26.24
C ASN A 455 -2.56 43.04 -24.90
N VAL A 456 -2.80 42.24 -23.87
CA VAL A 456 -2.14 42.33 -22.57
C VAL A 456 -1.33 41.07 -22.30
N ALA A 457 -0.23 41.21 -21.56
CA ALA A 457 0.56 40.07 -21.10
C ALA A 457 1.10 40.34 -19.69
N ARG A 458 1.11 39.30 -18.86
CA ARG A 458 1.74 39.23 -17.54
C ARG A 458 2.87 38.22 -17.64
N GLU A 459 4.09 38.66 -17.38
CA GLU A 459 5.28 37.82 -17.43
C GLU A 459 6.02 37.95 -16.10
N ARG A 460 6.22 36.83 -15.41
CA ARG A 460 6.92 36.80 -14.12
C ARG A 460 7.83 35.61 -14.05
N ALA A 461 9.01 35.78 -13.47
CA ALA A 461 9.90 34.68 -13.16
C ALA A 461 10.66 35.00 -11.89
N GLY A 462 10.84 34.00 -11.03
CA GLY A 462 11.40 34.24 -9.72
C GLY A 462 11.74 32.99 -8.94
N LEU A 463 11.96 33.20 -7.64
CA LEU A 463 12.44 32.18 -6.72
C LEU A 463 11.52 32.09 -5.52
N GLY A 464 11.44 30.90 -4.95
CA GLY A 464 10.68 30.63 -3.74
C GLY A 464 11.36 29.64 -2.80
N LEU A 465 10.75 29.51 -1.64
CA LEU A 465 11.04 28.50 -0.63
C LEU A 465 9.73 27.81 -0.27
N GLN A 466 9.79 26.49 -0.13
CA GLN A 466 8.68 25.66 0.37
C GLN A 466 9.17 24.92 1.60
N GLY A 467 8.33 24.84 2.63
CA GLY A 467 8.63 24.27 3.92
C GLY A 467 7.57 23.26 4.35
N TYR A 468 8.03 22.13 4.90
CA TYR A 468 7.20 21.02 5.37
C TYR A 468 7.49 20.75 6.84
N PHE A 469 6.43 20.77 7.65
CA PHE A 469 6.45 20.46 9.07
C PHE A 469 5.24 19.59 9.39
N HIS A 470 5.24 18.88 10.50
CA HIS A 470 4.17 17.94 10.87
C HIS A 470 2.74 18.53 10.66
N GLY A 471 2.09 18.13 9.56
CA GLY A 471 0.77 18.57 9.10
C GLY A 471 0.69 19.97 8.48
N ILE A 472 1.81 20.68 8.29
CA ILE A 472 1.89 22.04 7.76
C ILE A 472 2.81 22.09 6.54
N GLU A 473 2.28 22.57 5.43
CA GLU A 473 3.04 23.02 4.27
C GLU A 473 2.99 24.55 4.22
N PHE A 474 4.10 25.20 3.91
CA PHE A 474 4.20 26.66 3.75
C PHE A 474 5.03 27.01 2.53
N TYR A 475 4.74 28.13 1.88
CA TYR A 475 5.59 28.67 0.83
C TYR A 475 5.77 30.19 0.95
N LEU A 476 6.89 30.67 0.42
CA LEU A 476 7.20 32.08 0.22
C LEU A 476 7.95 32.25 -1.09
N GLN A 477 7.50 33.15 -1.95
CA GLN A 477 8.14 33.40 -3.24
C GLN A 477 8.12 34.88 -3.63
N ALA A 478 9.08 35.25 -4.47
CA ALA A 478 9.18 36.58 -5.05
C ALA A 478 9.34 36.45 -6.57
N LEU A 479 8.40 37.06 -7.29
CA LEU A 479 8.21 36.98 -8.72
C LEU A 479 8.26 38.38 -9.33
N PRO A 480 9.45 38.91 -9.65
CA PRO A 480 9.60 40.13 -10.43
C PRO A 480 8.83 40.04 -11.76
N SER A 481 8.18 41.15 -12.10
CA SER A 481 7.49 41.29 -13.39
C SER A 481 8.48 41.71 -14.48
N ALA A 482 8.34 41.10 -15.65
CA ALA A 482 8.98 41.47 -16.91
C ALA A 482 8.00 42.10 -17.92
N ASP A 483 6.72 42.23 -17.54
CA ASP A 483 5.69 42.86 -18.37
C ASP A 483 5.84 44.39 -18.47
N ARG A 484 5.08 44.99 -19.39
CA ARG A 484 5.07 46.44 -19.66
C ARG A 484 3.88 47.18 -19.07
N PHE A 485 3.08 46.51 -18.24
CA PHE A 485 1.77 46.99 -17.82
C PHE A 485 1.78 47.45 -16.37
N VAL A 486 2.17 46.55 -15.46
CA VAL A 486 2.04 46.77 -14.01
C VAL A 486 3.40 46.93 -13.33
N HIS A 487 4.47 46.37 -13.89
CA HIS A 487 5.86 46.49 -13.40
C HIS A 487 6.04 46.21 -11.88
N ARG A 488 5.19 45.37 -11.30
CA ARG A 488 5.18 45.09 -9.86
C ARG A 488 5.71 43.69 -9.58
N THR A 489 6.64 43.60 -8.63
CA THR A 489 7.06 42.31 -8.07
C THR A 489 5.92 41.73 -7.23
N ALA A 490 5.53 40.50 -7.51
CA ALA A 490 4.62 39.74 -6.66
C ALA A 490 5.44 39.05 -5.56
N VAL A 491 5.14 39.36 -4.31
CA VAL A 491 5.56 38.57 -3.16
C VAL A 491 4.36 37.75 -2.75
N GLU A 492 4.51 36.43 -2.74
CA GLU A 492 3.42 35.51 -2.47
C GLU A 492 3.81 34.59 -1.34
N THR A 493 2.86 34.31 -0.45
CA THR A 493 3.07 33.41 0.66
C THR A 493 1.76 32.77 1.07
N GLY A 494 1.84 31.53 1.50
CA GLY A 494 0.68 30.81 1.97
C GLY A 494 1.07 29.61 2.79
N PHE A 495 0.06 28.96 3.36
CA PHE A 495 0.23 27.69 4.06
C PHE A 495 -1.01 26.83 3.94
N ASN A 496 -0.81 25.52 4.04
CA ASN A 496 -1.83 24.50 4.23
C ASN A 496 -1.55 23.80 5.55
N TRP A 497 -2.53 23.76 6.46
CA TRP A 497 -2.39 23.11 7.75
C TRP A 497 -3.51 22.08 7.96
N SER A 498 -3.14 20.79 8.06
CA SER A 498 -4.01 19.74 8.61
C SER A 498 -4.04 19.87 10.14
N ILE A 499 -5.06 20.55 10.66
CA ILE A 499 -5.23 20.77 12.11
C ILE A 499 -5.52 19.45 12.80
N SER A 500 -6.34 18.61 12.16
CA SER A 500 -6.64 17.25 12.55
C SER A 500 -6.96 16.41 11.32
N ASP A 501 -7.32 15.15 11.53
CA ASP A 501 -7.77 14.23 10.48
C ASP A 501 -9.08 14.68 9.81
N HIS A 502 -9.79 15.65 10.40
CA HIS A 502 -11.05 16.15 9.88
C HIS A 502 -11.04 17.62 9.48
N TRP A 503 -10.05 18.39 9.89
CA TRP A 503 -10.04 19.84 9.69
C TRP A 503 -8.73 20.28 9.06
N SER A 504 -8.83 21.03 7.97
CA SER A 504 -7.70 21.73 7.38
C SER A 504 -7.98 23.21 7.19
N TRP A 505 -6.92 24.00 7.22
CA TRP A 505 -6.92 25.45 7.01
C TRP A 505 -5.88 25.81 5.98
N SER A 506 -6.28 26.52 4.92
CA SER A 506 -5.37 27.10 3.94
C SER A 506 -5.47 28.63 3.94
N THR A 507 -4.36 29.31 3.71
CA THR A 507 -4.30 30.76 3.53
C THR A 507 -3.29 31.11 2.46
N ASP A 508 -3.65 32.05 1.60
CA ASP A 508 -2.80 32.58 0.54
C ASP A 508 -2.84 34.11 0.55
N TRP A 509 -1.70 34.72 0.33
CA TRP A 509 -1.56 36.16 0.18
C TRP A 509 -0.60 36.47 -0.97
N SER A 510 -0.95 37.45 -1.79
CA SER A 510 -0.06 37.98 -2.82
C SER A 510 -0.08 39.50 -2.82
N SER A 511 1.10 40.11 -2.90
CA SER A 511 1.21 41.56 -3.06
C SER A 511 0.82 42.03 -4.46
N ALA A 512 0.72 41.14 -5.44
CA ALA A 512 0.31 41.45 -6.81
C ALA A 512 -0.38 40.22 -7.41
N GLY A 513 -1.50 39.83 -6.82
CA GLY A 513 -2.13 38.52 -7.04
C GLY A 513 -2.57 38.26 -8.47
N ASN A 514 -2.60 36.97 -8.82
CA ASN A 514 -2.97 36.54 -10.15
C ASN A 514 -4.48 36.67 -10.43
N ASP A 515 -5.29 36.77 -9.38
CA ASP A 515 -6.75 36.98 -9.43
C ASP A 515 -7.17 38.37 -9.96
N VAL A 516 -6.22 39.30 -10.07
CA VAL A 516 -6.46 40.61 -10.71
C VAL A 516 -6.63 40.39 -12.21
N PRO A 517 -7.80 40.70 -12.81
CA PRO A 517 -8.08 40.42 -14.21
C PRO A 517 -7.03 41.04 -15.14
N LEU A 518 -6.64 40.31 -16.19
CA LEU A 518 -5.68 40.81 -17.19
C LEU A 518 -6.16 42.11 -17.84
N ARG A 519 -7.47 42.28 -18.05
CA ARG A 519 -8.06 43.56 -18.51
C ARG A 519 -7.79 44.72 -17.56
N ALA A 520 -7.81 44.50 -16.24
CA ALA A 520 -7.43 45.53 -15.27
C ALA A 520 -5.94 45.89 -15.39
N GLN A 521 -5.08 44.89 -15.58
CA GLN A 521 -3.63 45.08 -15.75
C GLN A 521 -3.30 45.87 -17.01
N TYR A 522 -4.06 45.71 -18.10
CA TYR A 522 -3.90 46.55 -19.31
C TYR A 522 -3.94 48.06 -18.98
N TYR A 523 -4.76 48.45 -18.01
CA TYR A 523 -4.87 49.83 -17.51
C TYR A 523 -3.91 50.17 -16.36
N GLY A 524 -2.88 49.35 -16.12
CA GLY A 524 -1.90 49.53 -15.04
C GLY A 524 -2.46 49.26 -13.64
N ILE A 525 -3.60 48.56 -13.54
CA ILE A 525 -4.24 48.24 -12.25
C ILE A 525 -3.68 46.92 -11.72
N THR A 526 -3.25 46.94 -10.46
CA THR A 526 -2.73 45.78 -9.72
C THR A 526 -3.52 45.62 -8.42
N GLY A 527 -3.30 44.53 -7.68
CA GLY A 527 -4.03 44.30 -6.44
C GLY A 527 -3.29 43.38 -5.49
N ASN A 528 -3.45 43.66 -4.20
CA ASN A 528 -3.04 42.73 -3.15
C ASN A 528 -4.20 41.77 -2.92
N THR A 529 -3.97 40.47 -3.01
CA THR A 529 -5.00 39.45 -2.79
C THR A 529 -4.74 38.73 -1.47
N PHE A 530 -5.83 38.32 -0.82
CA PHE A 530 -5.79 37.52 0.39
C PHE A 530 -6.96 36.55 0.36
N SER A 531 -6.71 35.26 0.49
CA SER A 531 -7.73 34.24 0.57
C SER A 531 -7.44 33.31 1.75
N THR A 532 -8.49 32.81 2.38
CA THR A 532 -8.36 31.79 3.41
C THR A 532 -9.55 30.85 3.38
N ALA A 533 -9.32 29.56 3.61
CA ALA A 533 -10.36 28.55 3.59
C ALA A 533 -10.20 27.57 4.74
N VAL A 534 -11.33 27.17 5.30
CA VAL A 534 -11.42 26.06 6.25
C VAL A 534 -12.19 24.94 5.58
N GLN A 535 -11.68 23.72 5.69
CA GLN A 535 -12.32 22.52 5.18
C GLN A 535 -12.52 21.53 6.31
N TRP A 536 -13.74 21.01 6.38
CA TRP A 536 -14.08 19.84 7.16
C TRP A 536 -14.22 18.63 6.22
N ARG A 537 -13.53 17.53 6.52
CA ARG A 537 -13.63 16.27 5.79
C ARG A 537 -13.97 15.16 6.78
N ALA A 538 -15.13 14.54 6.62
CA ALA A 538 -15.47 13.36 7.41
C ALA A 538 -14.59 12.18 7.00
N SER A 539 -14.50 11.93 5.69
CA SER A 539 -13.66 10.91 5.05
C SER A 539 -13.62 11.14 3.53
N GLU A 540 -13.23 10.13 2.73
CA GLU A 540 -13.40 10.07 1.27
C GLU A 540 -14.83 10.31 0.78
N LEU A 541 -15.83 10.15 1.65
CA LEU A 541 -17.24 10.23 1.27
C LEU A 541 -17.83 11.64 1.38
N THR A 542 -17.35 12.48 2.28
CA THR A 542 -18.01 13.75 2.60
C THR A 542 -17.02 14.82 2.99
N SER A 543 -17.15 15.99 2.36
CA SER A 543 -16.42 17.18 2.77
C SER A 543 -17.25 18.45 2.61
N ALA A 544 -16.93 19.46 3.41
CA ALA A 544 -17.46 20.80 3.33
C ALA A 544 -16.31 21.80 3.41
N ARG A 545 -16.31 22.82 2.56
CA ARG A 545 -15.27 23.87 2.56
C ARG A 545 -15.93 25.24 2.52
N LEU A 546 -15.38 26.17 3.29
CA LEU A 546 -15.73 27.58 3.27
C LEU A 546 -14.46 28.38 3.01
N ALA A 547 -14.44 29.10 1.90
CA ALA A 547 -13.39 30.05 1.53
C ALA A 547 -13.92 31.47 1.62
N VAL A 548 -13.08 32.39 2.08
CA VAL A 548 -13.32 33.84 2.05
C VAL A 548 -12.10 34.53 1.47
N TYR A 549 -12.32 35.62 0.74
CA TYR A 549 -11.24 36.38 0.13
C TYR A 549 -11.48 37.89 0.19
N ARG A 550 -10.38 38.63 0.09
CA ARG A 550 -10.35 40.09 0.14
C ARG A 550 -9.21 40.62 -0.73
N ASP A 551 -9.57 41.32 -1.79
CA ASP A 551 -8.62 41.87 -2.75
C ASP A 551 -8.68 43.39 -2.77
N ARG A 552 -7.52 44.03 -2.60
CA ARG A 552 -7.39 45.49 -2.63
C ARG A 552 -6.68 45.91 -3.92
N PHE A 553 -7.42 46.50 -4.83
CA PHE A 553 -6.92 47.00 -6.10
C PHE A 553 -6.26 48.38 -5.94
N SER A 554 -5.31 48.69 -6.81
CA SER A 554 -4.56 49.96 -6.81
C SER A 554 -5.40 51.15 -7.26
N ASP A 555 -6.54 50.89 -7.90
CA ASP A 555 -7.49 51.88 -8.39
C ASP A 555 -8.53 52.28 -7.33
N GLY A 556 -8.41 51.74 -6.11
CA GLY A 556 -9.29 52.00 -4.96
C GLY A 556 -10.40 50.96 -4.76
N ASN A 557 -10.63 50.04 -5.70
CA ASN A 557 -11.63 49.00 -5.53
C ASN A 557 -11.22 48.01 -4.43
N LEU A 558 -12.17 47.66 -3.57
CA LEU A 558 -12.07 46.58 -2.59
C LEU A 558 -13.07 45.49 -2.97
N ARG A 559 -12.56 44.33 -3.37
CA ARG A 559 -13.35 43.14 -3.62
C ARG A 559 -13.34 42.24 -2.40
N GLN A 560 -14.50 41.76 -2.00
CA GLN A 560 -14.64 40.79 -0.92
C GLN A 560 -15.62 39.72 -1.35
N GLY A 561 -15.36 38.47 -1.01
CA GLY A 561 -16.29 37.42 -1.32
C GLY A 561 -16.06 36.17 -0.51
N TRP A 562 -16.93 35.21 -0.77
CA TRP A 562 -16.93 33.92 -0.11
C TRP A 562 -17.47 32.85 -1.06
N LEU A 563 -17.03 31.62 -0.83
CA LEU A 563 -17.46 30.43 -1.54
C LEU A 563 -17.59 29.30 -0.53
N ALA A 564 -18.73 28.63 -0.52
CA ALA A 564 -18.94 27.44 0.29
C ALA A 564 -19.40 26.29 -0.60
N ASN A 565 -18.84 25.10 -0.37
CA ASN A 565 -19.23 23.91 -1.09
C ASN A 565 -19.33 22.71 -0.15
N VAL A 566 -20.27 21.82 -0.45
CA VAL A 566 -20.42 20.51 0.18
C VAL A 566 -20.38 19.46 -0.91
N ILE A 567 -19.56 18.44 -0.73
CA ILE A 567 -19.40 17.31 -1.66
C ILE A 567 -19.71 16.02 -0.92
N GLN A 568 -20.48 15.16 -1.57
CA GLN A 568 -20.87 13.84 -1.10
C GLN A 568 -20.63 12.80 -2.19
N ARG A 569 -19.92 11.72 -1.86
CA ARG A 569 -19.83 10.49 -2.66
C ARG A 569 -21.20 9.84 -2.71
N LEU A 570 -21.78 9.80 -3.90
CA LEU A 570 -23.09 9.20 -4.18
C LEU A 570 -22.96 7.73 -4.61
N HIS A 571 -21.83 7.38 -5.23
CA HIS A 571 -21.54 6.01 -5.62
C HIS A 571 -20.02 5.76 -5.66
N THR A 572 -19.62 4.60 -5.12
CA THR A 572 -18.26 4.05 -5.26
C THR A 572 -18.39 2.65 -5.85
N GLY A 573 -17.65 2.38 -6.92
CA GLY A 573 -17.53 1.06 -7.52
C GLY A 573 -16.12 0.84 -8.07
N ALA A 574 -15.86 -0.40 -8.49
CA ALA A 574 -14.57 -0.92 -8.96
C ALA A 574 -13.63 0.07 -9.67
N ASN A 575 -14.13 0.78 -10.68
CA ASN A 575 -13.30 1.72 -11.46
C ASN A 575 -13.97 3.08 -11.59
N PHE A 576 -15.09 3.30 -10.88
CA PHE A 576 -15.97 4.42 -11.13
C PHE A 576 -16.47 5.02 -9.83
N THR A 577 -16.38 6.34 -9.75
CA THR A 577 -16.86 7.10 -8.61
C THR A 577 -17.71 8.26 -9.08
N TRP A 578 -18.74 8.55 -8.30
CA TRP A 578 -19.65 9.66 -8.55
C TRP A 578 -19.81 10.49 -7.29
N ASP A 579 -19.35 11.72 -7.37
CA ASP A 579 -19.53 12.75 -6.36
C ASP A 579 -20.63 13.72 -6.82
N GLY A 580 -21.52 14.07 -5.89
CA GLY A 580 -22.50 15.14 -6.07
C GLY A 580 -22.30 16.21 -5.01
N GLY A 581 -22.63 17.45 -5.33
CA GLY A 581 -22.42 18.56 -4.41
C GLY A 581 -23.28 19.77 -4.66
N VAL A 582 -23.12 20.74 -3.76
CA VAL A 582 -23.70 22.07 -3.85
C VAL A 582 -22.59 23.07 -3.66
N GLU A 583 -22.57 24.10 -4.50
CA GLU A 583 -21.68 25.24 -4.40
C GLU A 583 -22.52 26.53 -4.30
N ILE A 584 -22.16 27.39 -3.36
CA ILE A 584 -22.77 28.70 -3.18
C ILE A 584 -21.70 29.74 -2.96
N GLY A 585 -21.86 30.91 -3.55
CA GLY A 585 -20.90 31.98 -3.40
C GLY A 585 -21.52 33.34 -3.60
N GLY A 586 -20.72 34.36 -3.28
CA GLY A 586 -21.05 35.73 -3.59
C GLY A 586 -19.90 36.67 -3.32
N SER A 587 -19.92 37.79 -4.03
CA SER A 587 -18.91 38.83 -3.90
C SER A 587 -19.55 40.22 -3.85
N HIS A 588 -18.76 41.17 -3.37
CA HIS A 588 -19.08 42.58 -3.32
C HIS A 588 -17.84 43.38 -3.71
N ASN A 589 -18.05 44.39 -4.56
CA ASN A 589 -17.02 45.35 -4.94
C ASN A 589 -17.43 46.74 -4.43
N SER A 590 -16.49 47.48 -3.85
CA SER A 590 -16.76 48.81 -3.31
C SER A 590 -16.98 49.87 -4.39
N GLU A 591 -16.54 49.61 -5.61
CA GLU A 591 -16.55 50.54 -6.74
C GLU A 591 -17.12 49.82 -7.97
N THR A 592 -17.89 50.51 -8.82
CA THR A 592 -18.62 49.85 -9.94
C THR A 592 -18.24 50.35 -11.32
N ASP A 593 -17.76 51.59 -11.42
CA ASP A 593 -17.33 52.19 -12.69
C ASP A 593 -15.85 51.85 -12.94
N ARG A 594 -15.60 50.66 -13.46
CA ARG A 594 -14.25 50.10 -13.65
C ARG A 594 -14.06 49.56 -15.07
N PRO A 595 -12.83 49.60 -15.62
CA PRO A 595 -12.56 49.15 -16.99
C PRO A 595 -12.42 47.61 -17.11
N TYR A 596 -12.89 46.88 -16.12
CA TYR A 596 -12.88 45.43 -16.03
C TYR A 596 -14.18 44.98 -15.36
N PHE A 597 -14.56 43.73 -15.55
CA PHE A 597 -15.77 43.19 -14.91
C PHE A 597 -15.67 43.29 -13.38
N ASN A 598 -16.58 44.09 -12.81
CA ASN A 598 -16.53 44.48 -11.42
C ASN A 598 -17.95 44.70 -10.86
N PRO A 599 -18.75 43.63 -10.75
CA PRO A 599 -20.14 43.74 -10.33
C PRO A 599 -20.23 44.31 -8.91
N SER A 600 -21.18 45.20 -8.68
CA SER A 600 -21.37 45.81 -7.34
C SER A 600 -21.62 44.75 -6.26
N GLU A 601 -22.39 43.72 -6.60
CA GLU A 601 -22.68 42.57 -5.76
C GLU A 601 -23.14 41.44 -6.68
N ASP A 602 -22.63 40.22 -6.45
CA ASP A 602 -23.07 39.02 -7.14
C ASP A 602 -23.28 37.84 -6.19
N ARG A 603 -24.06 36.87 -6.65
CA ARG A 603 -24.32 35.62 -5.94
C ARG A 603 -24.48 34.49 -6.94
N SER A 604 -23.94 33.33 -6.59
CA SER A 604 -24.09 32.10 -7.36
C SER A 604 -24.59 30.95 -6.48
N TYR A 605 -25.33 30.05 -7.12
CA TYR A 605 -25.73 28.76 -6.57
C TYR A 605 -25.60 27.73 -7.66
N ALA A 606 -25.00 26.58 -7.39
CA ALA A 606 -24.91 25.48 -8.33
C ALA A 606 -25.03 24.12 -7.66
N LEU A 607 -25.64 23.18 -8.39
CA LEU A 607 -25.48 21.75 -8.15
C LEU A 607 -24.27 21.27 -8.96
N THR A 608 -23.37 20.55 -8.31
CA THR A 608 -22.15 20.02 -8.93
C THR A 608 -22.21 18.49 -9.00
N SER A 609 -21.56 17.92 -10.01
CA SER A 609 -21.39 16.49 -10.15
C SER A 609 -20.02 16.20 -10.76
N THR A 610 -19.28 15.28 -10.15
CA THR A 610 -18.00 14.78 -10.67
C THR A 610 -18.11 13.28 -10.87
N LEU A 611 -17.79 12.83 -12.07
CA LEU A 611 -17.75 11.43 -12.47
C LEU A 611 -16.30 11.11 -12.81
N GLN A 612 -15.70 10.15 -12.12
CA GLN A 612 -14.32 9.74 -12.37
C GLN A 612 -14.28 8.25 -12.67
N ASN A 613 -13.58 7.88 -13.75
CA ASN A 613 -13.49 6.51 -14.22
C ASN A 613 -12.03 6.13 -14.54
N VAL A 614 -11.58 4.98 -14.07
CA VAL A 614 -10.27 4.41 -14.41
C VAL A 614 -10.46 3.58 -15.68
N LEU A 615 -9.90 4.06 -16.80
CA LEU A 615 -10.00 3.42 -18.11
C LEU A 615 -9.09 2.21 -18.22
N SER A 616 -7.89 2.30 -17.64
CA SER A 616 -6.92 1.23 -17.62
C SER A 616 -5.96 1.43 -16.44
N GLN A 617 -5.59 0.32 -15.81
CA GLN A 617 -4.56 0.27 -14.80
C GLN A 617 -3.73 -0.99 -15.05
N TYR A 618 -2.42 -0.87 -14.94
CA TYR A 618 -1.50 -1.99 -14.99
C TYR A 618 -0.29 -1.59 -14.17
N ASP A 619 -0.16 -2.19 -12.98
CA ASP A 619 0.90 -1.88 -12.04
C ASP A 619 0.93 -0.35 -11.75
N GLU A 620 2.06 0.33 -11.88
CA GLU A 620 2.15 1.78 -11.69
C GLU A 620 1.53 2.62 -12.82
N ARG A 621 1.09 1.99 -13.93
CA ARG A 621 0.54 2.70 -15.09
C ARG A 621 -0.95 2.88 -14.93
N SER A 622 -1.43 4.09 -15.15
CA SER A 622 -2.87 4.37 -15.08
C SER A 622 -3.32 5.35 -16.14
N TRP A 623 -4.57 5.21 -16.54
CA TRP A 623 -5.28 6.16 -17.38
C TRP A 623 -6.66 6.39 -16.78
N THR A 624 -6.91 7.62 -16.36
CA THR A 624 -8.15 8.03 -15.71
C THR A 624 -8.83 9.10 -16.54
N GLU A 625 -10.16 9.05 -16.62
CA GLU A 625 -10.99 10.12 -17.16
C GLU A 625 -11.87 10.74 -16.08
N ARG A 626 -12.21 12.02 -16.26
CA ARG A 626 -13.03 12.80 -15.34
C ARG A 626 -13.99 13.69 -16.12
N LEU A 627 -15.25 13.69 -15.69
CA LEU A 627 -16.30 14.60 -16.17
C LEU A 627 -16.84 15.41 -14.98
N ASP A 628 -16.63 16.72 -15.02
CA ASP A 628 -17.21 17.67 -14.06
C ASP A 628 -18.38 18.41 -14.71
N LEU A 629 -19.49 18.51 -13.99
CA LEU A 629 -20.71 19.19 -14.41
C LEU A 629 -21.16 20.14 -13.29
N SER A 630 -21.59 21.34 -13.67
CA SER A 630 -22.19 22.30 -12.74
C SER A 630 -23.41 22.95 -13.40
N VAL A 631 -24.53 23.02 -12.70
CA VAL A 631 -25.75 23.68 -13.18
C VAL A 631 -26.36 24.50 -12.06
N GLY A 632 -26.63 25.76 -12.34
CA GLY A 632 -26.91 26.74 -11.31
C GLY A 632 -27.51 28.04 -11.82
N GLN A 633 -27.51 29.03 -10.94
CA GLN A 633 -27.96 30.39 -11.21
C GLN A 633 -26.89 31.39 -10.80
N TYR A 634 -26.77 32.45 -11.58
CA TYR A 634 -25.95 33.62 -11.25
C TYR A 634 -26.85 34.85 -11.18
N ALA A 635 -26.76 35.58 -10.07
CA ALA A 635 -27.52 36.78 -9.81
C ALA A 635 -26.56 37.95 -9.60
N GLU A 636 -26.63 38.92 -10.49
CA GLU A 636 -25.85 40.15 -10.41
C GLU A 636 -26.77 41.32 -10.07
N ARG A 637 -26.37 42.15 -9.11
CA ARG A 637 -27.17 43.30 -8.69
C ARG A 637 -27.33 44.29 -9.85
N HIS A 638 -28.56 44.75 -10.06
CA HIS A 638 -29.01 45.60 -11.18
C HIS A 638 -29.27 44.86 -12.51
N TYR A 639 -29.05 43.54 -12.55
CA TYR A 639 -29.36 42.69 -13.70
C TYR A 639 -30.34 41.57 -13.32
N ALA A 640 -30.86 40.87 -14.34
CA ALA A 640 -31.70 39.70 -14.12
C ALA A 640 -30.85 38.48 -13.76
N THR A 641 -31.34 37.65 -12.84
CA THR A 641 -30.76 36.32 -12.58
C THR A 641 -30.80 35.47 -13.84
N GLY A 642 -29.69 34.82 -14.18
CA GLY A 642 -29.60 33.94 -15.34
C GLY A 642 -29.02 32.57 -15.01
N LEU A 643 -29.02 31.71 -16.02
CA LEU A 643 -28.58 30.33 -15.93
C LEU A 643 -27.04 30.28 -15.96
N MET A 644 -26.46 29.51 -15.04
CA MET A 644 -25.03 29.20 -15.02
C MET A 644 -24.85 27.70 -15.29
N VAL A 645 -24.03 27.33 -16.26
CA VAL A 645 -23.70 25.94 -16.59
C VAL A 645 -22.21 25.82 -16.87
N SER A 646 -21.59 24.75 -16.37
CA SER A 646 -20.28 24.32 -16.84
C SER A 646 -20.22 22.81 -17.05
N ALA A 647 -19.39 22.41 -18.00
CA ALA A 647 -19.06 21.02 -18.26
C ALA A 647 -17.58 20.92 -18.62
N ARG A 648 -16.84 19.99 -18.01
CA ARG A 648 -15.43 19.76 -18.27
C ARG A 648 -15.15 18.28 -18.38
N TYR A 649 -14.57 17.85 -19.49
CA TYR A 649 -14.06 16.49 -19.66
C TYR A 649 -12.55 16.52 -19.76
N GLY A 650 -11.86 15.63 -19.04
CA GLY A 650 -10.42 15.52 -19.13
C GLY A 650 -9.92 14.13 -18.80
N GLN A 651 -8.64 13.91 -19.07
CA GLN A 651 -7.96 12.66 -18.79
C GLN A 651 -6.58 12.91 -18.19
N VAL A 652 -6.14 11.98 -17.34
CA VAL A 652 -4.79 11.92 -16.79
C VAL A 652 -4.18 10.58 -17.16
N PHE A 653 -2.98 10.62 -17.73
CA PHE A 653 -2.18 9.47 -18.13
C PHE A 653 -0.88 9.42 -17.32
N GLN A 654 -0.67 8.31 -16.63
CA GLN A 654 0.54 8.00 -15.88
C GLN A 654 1.27 6.83 -16.55
N PRO A 655 2.30 7.07 -17.39
CA PRO A 655 3.06 6.01 -18.05
C PRO A 655 3.99 5.21 -17.12
N LYS A 656 4.34 5.76 -15.96
CA LYS A 656 5.17 5.16 -14.89
C LYS A 656 5.02 5.98 -13.61
N ALA A 657 5.44 5.47 -12.46
CA ALA A 657 5.42 6.26 -11.23
C ALA A 657 6.18 7.59 -11.36
N GLY A 658 5.62 8.61 -10.71
CA GLY A 658 6.14 9.97 -10.68
C GLY A 658 6.11 10.74 -11.98
N LEU A 659 5.49 10.26 -13.06
CA LEU A 659 5.28 11.04 -14.28
C LEU A 659 3.82 11.02 -14.68
N ARG A 660 3.17 12.19 -14.71
CA ARG A 660 1.75 12.32 -15.10
C ARG A 660 1.59 13.39 -16.17
N PHE A 661 0.72 13.13 -17.13
CA PHE A 661 0.27 14.08 -18.14
C PHE A 661 -1.24 14.19 -18.11
N GLY A 662 -1.78 15.40 -18.13
CA GLY A 662 -3.22 15.64 -18.17
C GLY A 662 -3.62 16.55 -19.31
N TRP A 663 -4.84 16.37 -19.79
CA TRP A 663 -5.51 17.32 -20.67
C TRP A 663 -6.98 17.43 -20.29
N GLY A 664 -7.59 18.59 -20.56
CA GLY A 664 -9.01 18.79 -20.32
C GLY A 664 -9.61 19.81 -21.27
N LEU A 665 -10.90 19.67 -21.53
CA LEU A 665 -11.72 20.58 -22.30
C LEU A 665 -12.91 21.01 -21.46
N GLY A 666 -12.90 22.26 -21.02
CA GLY A 666 -13.96 22.91 -20.26
C GLY A 666 -14.83 23.80 -21.14
N TRP A 667 -16.14 23.80 -20.91
CA TRP A 667 -17.10 24.73 -21.45
C TRP A 667 -17.87 25.38 -20.30
N HIS A 668 -17.97 26.70 -20.32
CA HIS A 668 -18.67 27.50 -19.32
C HIS A 668 -19.68 28.40 -20.03
N TYR A 669 -20.83 28.61 -19.40
CA TYR A 669 -21.91 29.45 -19.88
C TYR A 669 -22.61 30.16 -18.73
N GLN A 670 -22.49 31.48 -18.65
CA GLN A 670 -23.13 32.27 -17.60
C GLN A 670 -23.34 33.73 -18.02
N PRO A 671 -24.28 34.45 -17.39
CA PRO A 671 -24.47 35.87 -17.65
C PRO A 671 -23.41 36.74 -16.96
N TYR A 672 -22.93 37.75 -17.67
CA TYR A 672 -22.13 38.87 -17.17
C TYR A 672 -22.76 40.17 -17.66
N ASP A 673 -22.95 41.16 -16.78
CA ASP A 673 -23.63 42.44 -17.11
C ASP A 673 -24.99 42.21 -17.82
N GLY A 674 -25.69 41.13 -17.43
CA GLY A 674 -26.98 40.70 -17.99
C GLY A 674 -26.93 40.00 -19.36
N ARG A 675 -25.76 39.77 -19.95
CA ARG A 675 -25.59 39.06 -21.23
C ARG A 675 -24.92 37.72 -21.03
N HIS A 676 -25.46 36.67 -21.64
CA HIS A 676 -24.85 35.34 -21.55
C HIS A 676 -23.60 35.25 -22.40
N GLU A 677 -22.53 34.79 -21.77
CA GLU A 677 -21.26 34.50 -22.42
C GLU A 677 -20.96 33.02 -22.33
N SER A 678 -20.22 32.52 -23.31
CA SER A 678 -19.70 31.16 -23.33
C SER A 678 -18.19 31.17 -23.52
N ARG A 679 -17.52 30.25 -22.83
CA ARG A 679 -16.07 30.12 -22.85
C ARG A 679 -15.69 28.65 -22.97
N LEU A 680 -14.81 28.35 -23.93
CA LEU A 680 -14.17 27.06 -24.08
C LEU A 680 -12.73 27.16 -23.57
N VAL A 681 -12.27 26.23 -22.75
CA VAL A 681 -10.91 26.21 -22.20
C VAL A 681 -10.29 24.85 -22.47
N LEU A 682 -9.10 24.84 -23.07
CA LEU A 682 -8.22 23.67 -23.12
C LEU A 682 -7.17 23.82 -22.05
N ASP A 683 -7.01 22.83 -21.19
CA ASP A 683 -5.94 22.76 -20.20
C ASP A 683 -5.01 21.57 -20.49
N LEU A 684 -3.73 21.76 -20.18
CA LEU A 684 -2.67 20.76 -20.29
C LEU A 684 -1.86 20.80 -19.00
N THR A 685 -1.54 19.63 -18.47
CA THR A 685 -0.73 19.48 -17.26
C THR A 685 0.38 18.44 -17.46
N MET A 686 1.51 18.68 -16.83
CA MET A 686 2.59 17.71 -16.69
C MET A 686 3.15 17.82 -15.29
N HIS A 687 3.34 16.68 -14.63
CA HIS A 687 3.92 16.58 -13.30
C HIS A 687 5.04 15.52 -13.30
N TRP A 688 6.14 15.84 -12.63
CA TRP A 688 7.22 14.93 -12.29
C TRP A 688 7.62 15.04 -10.82
N GLY A 689 7.81 13.91 -10.13
CA GLY A 689 8.50 13.86 -8.83
C GLY A 689 7.64 13.51 -7.59
N GLU A 690 6.58 12.72 -7.77
CA GLU A 690 5.85 12.01 -6.70
C GLU A 690 6.09 10.49 -6.73
#